data_AF-A0A938T4C6-F1
#
_entry.id   AF-A0A938T4C6-F1
#
_cell.length_a   1.000
_cell.length_b   1.000
_cell.length_c   1.000
_cell.angle_alpha   90.00
_cell.angle_beta   90.00
_cell.angle_gamma   90.00
#
_symmetry.space_group_name_H-M   'P 1'
#
loop_
_entity.id
_entity.type
_entity.pdbx_description
1 polymer ?
#
loop_
_entity_poly.entity_id
_entity_poly.type
_entity_poly.pdbx_seq_one_letter_code
_entity_poly.pdbx_strand_id
1 'polypeptide(L)'
;KTLNLYVNGVKRSTVTMNSKYSWIYGVRDYTNNNPSAGTPKRFYDSYRLLLPTNYPAGSTIMLKKDSDNTAAYYRIDLITLEKVGPALTQPANTLSVTSYGATGNDTTDDSTAFNNCIKACESQKKGMWIPAGKFYTKGVIFADNISIYGAGMWYTENHRIIGARHKWDLGNCTIQDLYITVPETGKTEANGHDYGLNMSGASGWLAQRVWIHRAGACFWLSGTDGTIKDCRATESWADGINLNNSSALDATKRGIRLTATNNFIIGAADDGIALNAQNGGGVTYNMVDTKIMNNTSIAVNWANGMRVAGGRNTLMQNNLITDPSDSNGIRIGQFGADGSPCESILVVSNVIRRGCGIRSTYGRGGIAVTDGAKATIKANTISDSPVLGIDVQDCTATFENNLIERPAQQGFLVKSGSSGSGIFKNNTVTGLLSGMIAYRNDARSTFTETLTGNSWQATATPPVVSFAAPVNLTVLEGTNLYVNVSATDPDGVSRVYLYKDGVELARSEGGAPYEWNAAGQSDAELMNLQPGTFTLKAKAVDTIGEYTEKSITITVQAINRAPYFTSNPFSAANATEGAAYSQSIAGQAVDPEGGTKTFSKVSGPVWLTVSSSGAIQGTPAAVDIGTNSFMVSVTDNGGLSDTATMKINVIAAPPAIPPVGSIITLKACNGKYVSATYSTNNVLIADKTTLSDYERFQVVNATNSIALKCIGTGLFVGINNPSGSKPMLASRPTIGSYEKFNLIQSGTNIAIQSVLTTNYASAISNGVAPLQANQTYIGSYEKFTWKVE
;
A
#
# COMPACT_ATOMS: atom_id res chain seq x y z
N LYS A 1 -61.57 -25.16 22.88
CA LYS A 1 -61.81 -23.86 23.55
C LYS A 1 -62.04 -22.80 22.48
N THR A 2 -62.49 -21.60 22.84
CA THR A 2 -62.91 -20.57 21.87
C THR A 2 -62.27 -19.22 22.15
N LEU A 3 -62.05 -18.40 21.13
CA LEU A 3 -61.60 -17.01 21.27
C LEU A 3 -62.46 -16.12 20.35
N ASN A 4 -63.00 -15.03 20.88
CA ASN A 4 -63.91 -14.19 20.12
C ASN A 4 -63.12 -13.23 19.20
N LEU A 5 -63.62 -13.03 17.99
CA LEU A 5 -63.06 -12.11 16.99
C LEU A 5 -64.00 -10.93 16.80
N TYR A 6 -63.45 -9.72 16.95
CA TYR A 6 -64.14 -8.45 16.77
C TYR A 6 -63.53 -7.69 15.59
N VAL A 7 -64.39 -6.98 14.85
CA VAL A 7 -63.97 -6.03 13.82
C VAL A 7 -64.68 -4.71 14.05
N ASN A 8 -63.92 -3.62 14.19
CA ASN A 8 -64.40 -2.28 14.54
C ASN A 8 -65.29 -2.30 15.80
N GLY A 9 -64.83 -3.00 16.84
CA GLY A 9 -65.53 -3.12 18.12
C GLY A 9 -66.75 -4.07 18.14
N VAL A 10 -67.16 -4.64 17.01
CA VAL A 10 -68.33 -5.54 16.92
C VAL A 10 -67.88 -7.00 16.82
N LYS A 11 -68.44 -7.89 17.67
CA LYS A 11 -68.16 -9.34 17.61
C LYS A 11 -68.64 -9.88 16.26
N ARG A 12 -67.74 -10.48 15.49
CA ARG A 12 -68.03 -11.03 14.16
C ARG A 12 -68.09 -12.54 14.14
N SER A 13 -67.25 -13.19 14.94
CA SER A 13 -67.17 -14.64 14.96
C SER A 13 -66.48 -15.13 16.23
N THR A 14 -66.41 -16.45 16.36
CA THR A 14 -65.72 -17.16 17.42
C THR A 14 -64.78 -18.18 16.78
N VAL A 15 -63.49 -18.10 17.08
CA VAL A 15 -62.48 -19.05 16.60
C VAL A 15 -62.46 -20.25 17.53
N THR A 16 -62.75 -21.44 17.01
CA THR A 16 -62.61 -22.71 17.75
C THR A 16 -61.19 -23.22 17.62
N MET A 17 -60.53 -23.46 18.75
CA MET A 17 -59.13 -23.88 18.82
C MET A 17 -58.89 -24.91 19.93
N ASN A 18 -57.79 -25.65 19.84
CA ASN A 18 -57.38 -26.64 20.83
C ASN A 18 -55.85 -26.76 20.87
N SER A 19 -55.33 -27.58 21.79
CA SER A 19 -53.90 -27.87 21.91
C SER A 19 -53.58 -29.32 21.55
N LYS A 20 -54.47 -30.00 20.80
CA LYS A 20 -54.34 -31.43 20.45
C LYS A 20 -53.16 -31.69 19.51
N TYR A 21 -52.83 -30.71 18.67
CA TYR A 21 -51.84 -30.81 17.59
C TYR A 21 -50.53 -30.06 17.90
N SER A 22 -50.44 -29.48 19.10
CA SER A 22 -49.26 -28.83 19.65
C SER A 22 -48.79 -29.61 20.89
N TRP A 23 -47.79 -29.09 21.60
CA TRP A 23 -47.26 -29.65 22.83
C TRP A 23 -46.66 -31.05 22.69
N ILE A 24 -45.38 -31.07 22.32
CA ILE A 24 -44.54 -32.27 22.38
C ILE A 24 -43.59 -32.14 23.58
N TYR A 25 -43.25 -33.25 24.20
CA TYR A 25 -42.42 -33.30 25.41
C TYR A 25 -41.24 -34.26 25.25
N GLY A 26 -40.11 -33.92 25.86
CA GLY A 26 -38.97 -34.83 25.95
C GLY A 26 -38.19 -35.01 24.65
N VAL A 27 -38.04 -36.28 24.22
CA VAL A 27 -37.15 -36.74 23.14
C VAL A 27 -37.48 -36.16 21.75
N ARG A 28 -36.51 -36.21 20.83
CA ARG A 28 -36.47 -35.45 19.57
C ARG A 28 -37.53 -35.84 18.54
N ASP A 29 -38.13 -37.02 18.63
CA ASP A 29 -38.74 -37.65 17.46
C ASP A 29 -40.17 -37.17 17.16
N TYR A 30 -40.68 -36.15 17.86
CA TYR A 30 -42.03 -35.61 17.68
C TYR A 30 -43.13 -36.68 17.84
N THR A 31 -42.90 -37.64 18.73
CA THR A 31 -43.77 -38.79 18.98
C THR A 31 -44.46 -38.79 20.34
N ASN A 32 -44.09 -37.86 21.22
CA ASN A 32 -44.49 -37.91 22.62
C ASN A 32 -45.20 -36.62 23.05
N ASN A 33 -46.50 -36.71 23.25
CA ASN A 33 -47.36 -35.64 23.75
C ASN A 33 -47.68 -35.79 25.26
N ASN A 34 -46.99 -36.69 25.97
CA ASN A 34 -47.13 -36.87 27.42
C ASN A 34 -46.26 -35.84 28.18
N PRO A 35 -46.85 -34.95 28.99
CA PRO A 35 -46.11 -33.97 29.77
C PRO A 35 -45.03 -34.54 30.70
N SER A 36 -45.17 -35.78 31.16
CA SER A 36 -44.16 -36.43 32.01
C SER A 36 -42.89 -36.81 31.25
N ALA A 37 -42.86 -36.69 29.92
CA ALA A 37 -41.72 -37.08 29.09
C ALA A 37 -40.57 -36.06 29.08
N GLY A 38 -40.78 -34.84 29.63
CA GLY A 38 -39.72 -33.84 29.80
C GLY A 38 -40.09 -32.47 29.27
N THR A 39 -39.09 -31.73 28.76
CA THR A 39 -39.25 -30.32 28.37
C THR A 39 -40.27 -30.14 27.23
N PRO A 40 -41.23 -29.21 27.35
CA PRO A 40 -42.22 -28.93 26.32
C PRO A 40 -41.62 -28.16 25.13
N LYS A 41 -42.19 -28.37 23.93
CA LYS A 41 -41.86 -27.69 22.67
C LYS A 41 -43.07 -27.71 21.72
N ARG A 42 -42.95 -27.01 20.58
CA ARG A 42 -44.02 -26.85 19.56
C ARG A 42 -45.32 -26.31 20.19
N PHE A 43 -45.22 -25.10 20.74
CA PHE A 43 -46.27 -24.50 21.58
C PHE A 43 -47.46 -23.93 20.78
N TYR A 44 -47.21 -23.57 19.53
CA TYR A 44 -48.17 -22.90 18.66
C TYR A 44 -48.79 -23.88 17.67
N ASP A 45 -49.95 -23.49 17.17
CA ASP A 45 -50.71 -24.17 16.13
C ASP A 45 -51.57 -23.08 15.45
N SER A 46 -51.99 -23.32 14.21
CA SER A 46 -52.72 -22.34 13.41
C SER A 46 -54.17 -22.77 13.16
N TYR A 47 -55.05 -21.77 13.16
CA TYR A 47 -56.49 -21.91 12.98
C TYR A 47 -56.99 -20.90 11.96
N ARG A 48 -57.79 -21.37 11.00
CA ARG A 48 -58.33 -20.56 9.92
C ARG A 48 -59.79 -20.19 10.21
N LEU A 49 -60.18 -18.99 9.80
CA LEU A 49 -61.56 -18.52 9.87
C LEU A 49 -61.87 -17.64 8.67
N LEU A 50 -62.86 -18.04 7.87
CA LEU A 50 -63.39 -17.21 6.78
C LEU A 50 -64.55 -16.37 7.32
N LEU A 51 -64.49 -15.05 7.10
CA LEU A 51 -65.59 -14.15 7.44
C LEU A 51 -66.53 -13.98 6.25
N PRO A 52 -67.84 -13.77 6.48
CA PRO A 52 -68.82 -13.59 5.41
C PRO A 52 -68.69 -12.25 4.68
N THR A 53 -67.82 -11.35 5.15
CA THR A 53 -67.68 -9.98 4.63
C THR A 53 -66.22 -9.58 4.63
N ASN A 54 -65.80 -8.88 3.56
CA ASN A 54 -64.49 -8.25 3.46
C ASN A 54 -64.49 -6.91 4.20
N TYR A 55 -63.39 -6.61 4.89
CA TYR A 55 -63.21 -5.35 5.62
C TYR A 55 -62.13 -4.50 4.95
N PRO A 56 -62.30 -3.17 4.87
CA PRO A 56 -61.31 -2.27 4.27
C PRO A 56 -60.05 -2.17 5.15
N ALA A 57 -58.93 -1.82 4.52
CA ALA A 57 -57.71 -1.45 5.23
C ALA A 57 -58.00 -0.31 6.24
N GLY A 58 -57.38 -0.38 7.41
CA GLY A 58 -57.67 0.51 8.54
C GLY A 58 -58.76 0.01 9.51
N SER A 59 -59.48 -1.06 9.17
CA SER A 59 -60.38 -1.72 10.14
C SER A 59 -59.58 -2.29 11.31
N THR A 60 -60.10 -2.14 12.53
CA THR A 60 -59.45 -2.70 13.74
C THR A 60 -59.89 -4.14 13.96
N ILE A 61 -58.93 -5.07 14.01
CA ILE A 61 -59.16 -6.48 14.33
C ILE A 61 -58.76 -6.72 15.78
N MET A 62 -59.64 -7.34 16.57
CA MET A 62 -59.36 -7.67 17.97
C MET A 62 -59.74 -9.12 18.26
N LEU A 63 -58.77 -9.89 18.72
CA LEU A 63 -59.00 -11.19 19.35
C LEU A 63 -59.15 -10.99 20.85
N LYS A 64 -60.29 -11.37 21.41
CA LYS A 64 -60.64 -11.08 22.81
C LYS A 64 -61.09 -12.35 23.52
N LYS A 65 -60.53 -12.57 24.70
CA LYS A 65 -61.04 -13.56 25.66
C LYS A 65 -62.16 -12.90 26.47
N ASP A 66 -63.40 -13.16 26.09
CA ASP A 66 -64.58 -12.78 26.87
C ASP A 66 -64.91 -13.84 27.95
N SER A 67 -65.98 -13.62 28.71
CA SER A 67 -66.43 -14.51 29.79
C SER A 67 -66.88 -15.90 29.28
N ASP A 68 -67.37 -15.99 28.05
CA ASP A 68 -67.73 -17.26 27.39
C ASP A 68 -66.51 -18.06 26.91
N ASN A 69 -65.32 -17.47 26.89
CA ASN A 69 -64.07 -18.13 26.49
C ASN A 69 -63.39 -18.77 27.71
N THR A 70 -63.44 -20.10 27.79
CA THR A 70 -63.11 -20.87 29.01
C THR A 70 -61.69 -21.45 29.09
N ALA A 71 -60.75 -21.09 28.21
CA ALA A 71 -59.34 -21.47 28.44
C ALA A 71 -58.74 -20.58 29.54
N ALA A 72 -57.75 -21.08 30.28
CA ALA A 72 -57.08 -20.29 31.31
C ALA A 72 -56.39 -19.05 30.72
N TYR A 73 -55.68 -19.23 29.61
CA TYR A 73 -55.04 -18.18 28.84
C TYR A 73 -54.93 -18.55 27.36
N TYR A 74 -54.60 -17.57 26.53
CA TYR A 74 -54.23 -17.73 25.12
C TYR A 74 -52.90 -17.01 24.90
N ARG A 75 -52.04 -17.57 24.05
CA ARG A 75 -50.87 -16.87 23.53
C ARG A 75 -51.12 -16.62 22.05
N ILE A 76 -51.22 -15.35 21.68
CA ILE A 76 -51.45 -14.93 20.30
C ILE A 76 -50.09 -14.47 19.78
N ASP A 77 -49.56 -15.20 18.82
CA ASP A 77 -48.28 -14.87 18.18
C ASP A 77 -48.50 -13.88 17.03
N LEU A 78 -49.20 -14.34 15.99
CA LEU A 78 -49.50 -13.54 14.80
C LEU A 78 -50.92 -13.78 14.29
N ILE A 79 -51.39 -12.88 13.44
CA ILE A 79 -52.58 -13.03 12.62
C ILE A 79 -52.20 -12.79 11.15
N THR A 80 -52.68 -13.65 10.26
CA THR A 80 -52.61 -13.42 8.82
C THR A 80 -53.99 -13.02 8.31
N LEU A 81 -54.03 -11.98 7.47
CA LEU A 81 -55.26 -11.44 6.91
C LEU A 81 -55.19 -11.52 5.38
N GLU A 82 -56.23 -12.07 4.77
CA GLU A 82 -56.30 -12.29 3.33
C GLU A 82 -57.68 -11.86 2.81
N LYS A 83 -57.70 -11.13 1.69
CA LYS A 83 -58.93 -10.89 0.94
C LYS A 83 -59.18 -12.09 0.04
N VAL A 84 -60.18 -12.89 0.39
CA VAL A 84 -60.56 -14.10 -0.36
C VAL A 84 -61.57 -13.75 -1.46
N GLY A 85 -61.29 -14.14 -2.70
CA GLY A 85 -62.23 -14.01 -3.83
C GLY A 85 -63.38 -15.03 -3.74
N PRO A 86 -64.43 -14.92 -4.55
CA PRO A 86 -65.54 -15.89 -4.54
C PRO A 86 -65.07 -17.32 -4.86
N ALA A 87 -65.84 -18.32 -4.44
CA ALA A 87 -65.60 -19.71 -4.80
C ALA A 87 -65.59 -19.89 -6.32
N LEU A 88 -64.62 -20.66 -6.83
CA LEU A 88 -64.52 -20.97 -8.25
C LEU A 88 -65.66 -21.90 -8.67
N THR A 89 -66.04 -21.81 -9.94
CA THR A 89 -67.05 -22.67 -10.57
C THR A 89 -66.38 -23.81 -11.34
N GLN A 90 -67.12 -24.89 -11.57
CA GLN A 90 -66.64 -26.05 -12.31
C GLN A 90 -66.08 -25.65 -13.70
N PRO A 91 -64.81 -25.97 -14.00
CA PRO A 91 -64.25 -25.73 -15.33
C PRO A 91 -64.89 -26.62 -16.40
N ALA A 92 -64.92 -26.13 -17.64
CA ALA A 92 -65.29 -26.96 -18.78
C ALA A 92 -64.37 -28.20 -18.90
N ASN A 93 -64.89 -29.27 -19.51
CA ASN A 93 -64.16 -30.54 -19.69
C ASN A 93 -63.72 -31.21 -18.36
N THR A 94 -64.54 -31.09 -17.31
CA THR A 94 -64.32 -31.77 -16.03
C THR A 94 -65.52 -32.61 -15.60
N LEU A 95 -65.29 -33.57 -14.71
CA LEU A 95 -66.30 -34.39 -14.05
C LEU A 95 -66.30 -34.08 -12.54
N SER A 96 -67.48 -33.87 -11.95
CA SER A 96 -67.62 -33.55 -10.53
C SER A 96 -67.62 -34.80 -9.67
N VAL A 97 -66.88 -34.81 -8.55
CA VAL A 97 -66.93 -35.92 -7.56
C VAL A 97 -68.32 -36.19 -7.02
N THR A 98 -69.18 -35.17 -6.95
CA THR A 98 -70.56 -35.31 -6.48
C THR A 98 -71.43 -36.14 -7.42
N SER A 99 -71.11 -36.16 -8.72
CA SER A 99 -71.77 -37.03 -9.70
C SER A 99 -71.41 -38.52 -9.51
N TYR A 100 -70.41 -38.81 -8.67
CA TYR A 100 -69.96 -40.16 -8.33
C TYR A 100 -70.25 -40.53 -6.87
N GLY A 101 -71.08 -39.74 -6.18
CA GLY A 101 -71.59 -40.04 -4.84
C GLY A 101 -70.87 -39.34 -3.69
N ALA A 102 -69.90 -38.45 -3.95
CA ALA A 102 -69.27 -37.67 -2.90
C ALA A 102 -70.24 -36.61 -2.35
N THR A 103 -70.28 -36.43 -1.03
CA THR A 103 -71.18 -35.47 -0.37
C THR A 103 -70.39 -34.54 0.54
N GLY A 104 -70.33 -33.26 0.14
CA GLY A 104 -69.60 -32.26 0.93
C GLY A 104 -70.34 -31.87 2.21
N ASN A 105 -69.58 -31.56 3.25
CA ASN A 105 -70.04 -31.10 4.57
C ASN A 105 -70.80 -32.12 5.40
N ASP A 106 -70.65 -33.41 5.11
CA ASP A 106 -71.03 -34.48 6.04
C ASP A 106 -69.79 -35.08 6.71
N THR A 107 -69.89 -36.29 7.28
CA THR A 107 -68.76 -37.01 7.88
C THR A 107 -68.55 -38.38 7.25
N THR A 108 -69.15 -38.63 6.08
CA THR A 108 -69.09 -39.91 5.36
C THR A 108 -67.81 -40.01 4.54
N ASP A 109 -67.31 -41.22 4.34
CA ASP A 109 -66.08 -41.44 3.57
C ASP A 109 -66.36 -41.38 2.06
N ASP A 110 -65.84 -40.35 1.41
CA ASP A 110 -65.97 -40.06 -0.02
C ASP A 110 -64.93 -40.80 -0.90
N SER A 111 -64.05 -41.63 -0.32
CA SER A 111 -62.91 -42.22 -1.06
C SER A 111 -63.33 -43.00 -2.31
N THR A 112 -64.42 -43.78 -2.22
CA THR A 112 -64.94 -44.52 -3.38
C THR A 112 -65.42 -43.59 -4.48
N ALA A 113 -66.10 -42.49 -4.13
CA ALA A 113 -66.58 -41.51 -5.10
C ALA A 113 -65.42 -40.79 -5.79
N PHE A 114 -64.39 -40.41 -5.04
CA PHE A 114 -63.16 -39.82 -5.58
C PHE A 114 -62.49 -40.78 -6.58
N ASN A 115 -62.27 -42.03 -6.19
CA ASN A 115 -61.64 -43.05 -7.04
C ASN A 115 -62.47 -43.35 -8.30
N ASN A 116 -63.79 -43.39 -8.20
CA ASN A 116 -64.67 -43.61 -9.36
C ASN A 116 -64.63 -42.40 -10.32
N CYS A 117 -64.65 -41.18 -9.79
CA CYS A 117 -64.52 -39.97 -10.59
C CYS A 117 -63.17 -39.93 -11.32
N ILE A 118 -62.07 -40.25 -10.63
CA ILE A 118 -60.73 -40.30 -11.24
C ILE A 118 -60.66 -41.30 -12.38
N LYS A 119 -61.14 -42.54 -12.18
CA LYS A 119 -61.18 -43.55 -13.25
C LYS A 119 -61.98 -43.07 -14.47
N ALA A 120 -63.08 -42.36 -14.24
CA ALA A 120 -63.86 -41.76 -15.32
C ALA A 120 -63.10 -40.60 -16.01
N CYS A 121 -62.37 -39.78 -15.26
CA CYS A 121 -61.54 -38.72 -15.80
C CYS A 121 -60.40 -39.27 -16.69
N GLU A 122 -59.68 -40.28 -16.20
CA GLU A 122 -58.56 -40.92 -16.91
C GLU A 122 -59.00 -41.61 -18.21
N SER A 123 -60.15 -42.29 -18.17
CA SER A 123 -60.73 -42.96 -19.35
C SER A 123 -61.28 -41.96 -20.37
N GLN A 124 -61.95 -40.90 -19.92
CA GLN A 124 -62.56 -39.90 -20.80
C GLN A 124 -61.61 -38.77 -21.20
N LYS A 125 -60.37 -38.74 -20.66
CA LYS A 125 -59.41 -37.65 -20.84
C LYS A 125 -59.98 -36.29 -20.40
N LYS A 126 -60.64 -36.29 -19.24
CA LYS A 126 -61.24 -35.11 -18.59
C LYS A 126 -60.52 -34.78 -17.29
N GLY A 127 -60.73 -33.56 -16.80
CA GLY A 127 -60.31 -33.18 -15.45
C GLY A 127 -61.32 -33.57 -14.37
N MET A 128 -60.90 -33.57 -13.13
CA MET A 128 -61.73 -33.79 -11.95
C MET A 128 -62.06 -32.44 -11.29
N TRP A 129 -63.32 -32.26 -10.90
CA TRP A 129 -63.81 -31.10 -10.16
C TRP A 129 -64.27 -31.52 -8.75
N ILE A 130 -63.81 -30.78 -7.75
CA ILE A 130 -64.23 -30.92 -6.35
C ILE A 130 -64.90 -29.58 -5.97
N PRO A 131 -66.24 -29.54 -5.81
CA PRO A 131 -66.92 -28.29 -5.49
C PRO A 131 -66.58 -27.79 -4.07
N ALA A 132 -67.10 -26.62 -3.71
CA ALA A 132 -66.99 -26.11 -2.35
C ALA A 132 -67.64 -27.08 -1.35
N GLY A 133 -66.97 -27.34 -0.24
CA GLY A 133 -67.41 -28.28 0.79
C GLY A 133 -66.24 -29.01 1.44
N LYS A 134 -66.54 -29.68 2.56
CA LYS A 134 -65.61 -30.54 3.28
C LYS A 134 -65.89 -32.01 2.96
N PHE A 135 -64.94 -32.70 2.33
CA PHE A 135 -65.05 -34.10 1.88
C PHE A 135 -64.08 -34.98 2.66
N TYR A 136 -64.54 -36.10 3.20
CA TYR A 136 -63.70 -36.97 4.02
C TYR A 136 -63.14 -38.13 3.22
N THR A 137 -61.86 -38.44 3.35
CA THR A 137 -61.26 -39.60 2.65
C THR A 137 -60.37 -40.45 3.57
N LYS A 138 -60.49 -41.76 3.43
CA LYS A 138 -59.78 -42.81 4.18
C LYS A 138 -59.04 -43.74 3.21
N GLY A 139 -58.06 -43.20 2.49
CA GLY A 139 -57.25 -44.01 1.58
C GLY A 139 -56.28 -43.18 0.76
N VAL A 140 -55.39 -43.87 0.05
CA VAL A 140 -54.56 -43.24 -0.98
C VAL A 140 -55.44 -42.90 -2.17
N ILE A 141 -55.34 -41.67 -2.66
CA ILE A 141 -56.00 -41.21 -3.86
C ILE A 141 -54.96 -41.22 -4.98
N PHE A 142 -55.08 -42.18 -5.89
CA PHE A 142 -54.19 -42.32 -7.03
C PHE A 142 -54.81 -41.68 -8.26
N ALA A 143 -54.04 -40.87 -8.99
CA ALA A 143 -54.42 -40.41 -10.32
C ALA A 143 -53.18 -40.17 -11.19
N ASP A 144 -53.33 -40.35 -12.50
CA ASP A 144 -52.29 -40.04 -13.47
C ASP A 144 -52.85 -39.35 -14.73
N ASN A 145 -52.08 -38.43 -15.30
CA ASN A 145 -52.41 -37.69 -16.53
C ASN A 145 -53.80 -37.00 -16.55
N ILE A 146 -54.26 -36.47 -15.41
CA ILE A 146 -55.47 -35.64 -15.31
C ILE A 146 -55.20 -34.33 -14.57
N SER A 147 -56.08 -33.34 -14.77
CA SER A 147 -56.11 -32.12 -13.97
C SER A 147 -57.19 -32.18 -12.90
N ILE A 148 -56.88 -31.77 -11.68
CA ILE A 148 -57.77 -31.81 -10.50
C ILE A 148 -57.94 -30.38 -9.98
N TYR A 149 -59.19 -29.94 -9.87
CA TYR A 149 -59.55 -28.57 -9.53
C TYR A 149 -60.49 -28.55 -8.32
N GLY A 150 -60.18 -27.71 -7.33
CA GLY A 150 -61.11 -27.33 -6.27
C GLY A 150 -61.72 -25.93 -6.48
N ALA A 151 -62.64 -25.55 -5.61
CA ALA A 151 -63.31 -24.25 -5.62
C ALA A 151 -62.48 -23.11 -4.97
N GLY A 152 -61.25 -23.39 -4.54
CA GLY A 152 -60.33 -22.48 -3.86
C GLY A 152 -59.88 -23.03 -2.49
N MET A 153 -58.67 -22.65 -2.05
CA MET A 153 -58.08 -23.09 -0.76
C MET A 153 -58.95 -22.76 0.48
N TRP A 154 -59.90 -21.84 0.36
CA TRP A 154 -60.83 -21.50 1.45
C TRP A 154 -62.17 -22.22 1.36
N TYR A 155 -62.48 -22.85 0.23
CA TYR A 155 -63.82 -23.37 -0.10
C TYR A 155 -63.88 -24.89 -0.22
N THR A 156 -62.87 -25.52 -0.81
CA THR A 156 -62.80 -26.98 -0.96
C THR A 156 -61.82 -27.54 0.05
N GLU A 157 -62.30 -28.34 1.01
CA GLU A 157 -61.49 -29.07 1.97
C GLU A 157 -61.58 -30.58 1.70
N ASN A 158 -60.45 -31.22 1.45
CA ASN A 158 -60.32 -32.66 1.63
C ASN A 158 -59.80 -32.95 3.04
N HIS A 159 -60.66 -33.54 3.87
CA HIS A 159 -60.36 -33.92 5.23
C HIS A 159 -59.94 -35.38 5.32
N ARG A 160 -58.68 -35.61 5.68
CA ARG A 160 -58.15 -36.97 5.73
C ARG A 160 -58.51 -37.65 7.04
N ILE A 161 -58.99 -38.87 6.95
CA ILE A 161 -59.26 -39.72 8.11
C ILE A 161 -57.97 -40.48 8.43
N ILE A 162 -57.45 -40.28 9.65
CA ILE A 162 -56.24 -40.96 10.14
C ILE A 162 -56.48 -42.49 10.15
N GLY A 163 -55.51 -43.23 9.64
CA GLY A 163 -55.49 -44.68 9.56
C GLY A 163 -54.11 -45.19 9.16
N ALA A 164 -54.03 -46.08 8.17
CA ALA A 164 -52.76 -46.43 7.53
C ALA A 164 -52.16 -45.23 6.78
N ARG A 165 -50.89 -45.33 6.33
CA ARG A 165 -50.23 -44.31 5.51
C ARG A 165 -51.03 -44.06 4.23
N HIS A 166 -51.72 -42.94 4.15
CA HIS A 166 -52.46 -42.53 2.97
C HIS A 166 -51.71 -41.33 2.30
N LYS A 167 -52.12 -40.90 1.10
CA LYS A 167 -51.73 -39.62 0.46
C LYS A 167 -52.57 -39.34 -0.77
N TRP A 168 -52.51 -38.13 -1.31
CA TRP A 168 -52.67 -37.97 -2.76
C TRP A 168 -51.38 -38.47 -3.42
N ASP A 169 -51.45 -39.50 -4.24
CA ASP A 169 -50.29 -40.06 -4.96
C ASP A 169 -50.48 -39.86 -6.45
N LEU A 170 -49.88 -38.78 -6.97
CA LEU A 170 -50.14 -38.27 -8.30
C LEU A 170 -48.96 -38.48 -9.24
N GLY A 171 -49.24 -38.90 -10.47
CA GLY A 171 -48.27 -38.97 -11.56
C GLY A 171 -48.09 -37.63 -12.27
N ASN A 172 -48.29 -37.60 -13.58
CA ASN A 172 -48.26 -36.40 -14.42
C ASN A 172 -49.56 -35.57 -14.30
N CYS A 173 -49.95 -35.22 -13.08
CA CYS A 173 -51.18 -34.47 -12.83
C CYS A 173 -50.94 -32.97 -12.65
N THR A 174 -52.00 -32.20 -12.87
CA THR A 174 -52.15 -30.87 -12.28
C THR A 174 -53.12 -30.97 -11.11
N ILE A 175 -52.80 -30.37 -9.96
CA ILE A 175 -53.71 -30.23 -8.83
C ILE A 175 -53.71 -28.77 -8.34
N GLN A 176 -54.90 -28.19 -8.19
CA GLN A 176 -55.01 -26.80 -7.76
C GLN A 176 -56.30 -26.45 -7.01
N ASP A 177 -56.23 -25.35 -6.26
CA ASP A 177 -57.38 -24.66 -5.67
C ASP A 177 -58.11 -25.43 -4.57
N LEU A 178 -57.38 -26.08 -3.66
CA LEU A 178 -57.99 -26.83 -2.56
C LEU A 178 -57.14 -26.84 -1.28
N TYR A 179 -57.80 -27.21 -0.19
CA TYR A 179 -57.22 -27.39 1.13
C TYR A 179 -57.24 -28.88 1.50
N ILE A 180 -56.12 -29.39 2.01
CA ILE A 180 -55.98 -30.77 2.50
C ILE A 180 -55.63 -30.71 3.98
N THR A 181 -56.50 -31.23 4.82
CA THR A 181 -56.24 -31.31 6.28
C THR A 181 -55.99 -32.72 6.70
N VAL A 182 -54.95 -32.89 7.50
CA VAL A 182 -54.61 -34.17 8.10
C VAL A 182 -54.60 -33.98 9.62
N PRO A 183 -55.42 -34.69 10.40
CA PRO A 183 -55.50 -34.45 11.84
C PRO A 183 -54.40 -35.17 12.64
N GLU A 184 -53.16 -35.24 12.14
CA GLU A 184 -52.06 -35.93 12.84
C GLU A 184 -51.64 -35.23 14.12
N THR A 185 -51.13 -36.02 15.07
CA THR A 185 -50.67 -35.57 16.39
C THR A 185 -49.19 -35.88 16.65
N GLY A 186 -48.47 -36.40 15.65
CA GLY A 186 -47.06 -36.72 15.76
C GLY A 186 -46.51 -37.36 14.48
N LYS A 187 -45.19 -37.62 14.46
CA LYS A 187 -44.44 -38.04 13.26
C LYS A 187 -44.48 -39.55 12.95
N THR A 188 -44.94 -40.40 13.87
CA THR A 188 -44.93 -41.87 13.73
C THR A 188 -46.31 -42.45 13.51
N GLU A 189 -46.41 -43.61 12.87
CA GLU A 189 -47.70 -44.27 12.55
C GLU A 189 -48.68 -44.34 13.73
N ALA A 190 -48.19 -44.56 14.96
CA ALA A 190 -49.00 -44.57 16.18
C ALA A 190 -49.68 -43.22 16.50
N ASN A 191 -49.10 -42.10 16.06
CA ASN A 191 -49.53 -40.73 16.32
C ASN A 191 -49.98 -39.96 15.04
N GLY A 192 -49.71 -40.53 13.86
CA GLY A 192 -49.86 -39.91 12.53
C GLY A 192 -48.69 -40.24 11.60
N HIS A 193 -48.94 -40.60 10.34
CA HIS A 193 -47.86 -40.81 9.35
C HIS A 193 -48.40 -40.76 7.92
N ASP A 194 -49.19 -39.74 7.64
CA ASP A 194 -50.00 -39.53 6.47
C ASP A 194 -49.42 -38.34 5.67
N TYR A 195 -48.92 -38.61 4.45
CA TYR A 195 -48.39 -37.52 3.61
C TYR A 195 -49.53 -36.73 3.00
N GLY A 196 -49.36 -35.42 2.87
CA GLY A 196 -50.38 -34.60 2.21
C GLY A 196 -50.51 -34.94 0.73
N LEU A 197 -49.43 -34.65 -0.02
CA LEU A 197 -49.36 -34.83 -1.46
C LEU A 197 -47.99 -35.39 -1.87
N ASN A 198 -48.01 -36.51 -2.58
CA ASN A 198 -46.87 -37.07 -3.29
C ASN A 198 -47.05 -36.88 -4.79
N MET A 199 -46.01 -36.38 -5.49
CA MET A 199 -46.02 -36.29 -6.96
C MET A 199 -44.71 -36.82 -7.54
N SER A 200 -44.81 -37.66 -8.58
CA SER A 200 -43.64 -38.33 -9.20
C SER A 200 -43.76 -38.53 -10.73
N GLY A 201 -44.28 -37.52 -11.42
CA GLY A 201 -44.41 -37.48 -12.87
C GLY A 201 -43.10 -37.14 -13.61
N ALA A 202 -42.97 -37.60 -14.86
CA ALA A 202 -41.83 -37.32 -15.74
C ALA A 202 -42.12 -36.29 -16.85
N SER A 203 -43.38 -35.87 -17.00
CA SER A 203 -43.84 -34.95 -18.07
C SER A 203 -44.28 -33.58 -17.55
N GLY A 204 -43.78 -33.17 -16.38
CA GLY A 204 -44.10 -31.89 -15.75
C GLY A 204 -45.45 -31.85 -15.03
N TRP A 205 -45.46 -32.32 -13.78
CA TRP A 205 -46.60 -32.15 -12.89
C TRP A 205 -46.69 -30.72 -12.32
N LEU A 206 -47.88 -30.31 -11.90
CA LEU A 206 -48.13 -29.00 -11.30
C LEU A 206 -48.94 -29.12 -10.02
N ALA A 207 -48.40 -28.63 -8.90
CA ALA A 207 -49.18 -28.32 -7.69
C ALA A 207 -49.29 -26.80 -7.55
N GLN A 208 -50.50 -26.25 -7.63
CA GLN A 208 -50.71 -24.80 -7.58
C GLN A 208 -51.84 -24.38 -6.64
N ARG A 209 -51.61 -23.42 -5.75
CA ARG A 209 -52.67 -22.94 -4.81
C ARG A 209 -53.31 -24.10 -4.05
N VAL A 210 -52.46 -24.98 -3.51
CA VAL A 210 -52.84 -26.07 -2.62
C VAL A 210 -52.37 -25.71 -1.22
N TRP A 211 -53.27 -25.77 -0.24
CA TRP A 211 -52.91 -25.59 1.16
C TRP A 211 -53.00 -26.94 1.88
N ILE A 212 -51.89 -27.40 2.46
CA ILE A 212 -51.85 -28.61 3.27
C ILE A 212 -51.54 -28.26 4.73
N HIS A 213 -52.30 -28.84 5.65
CA HIS A 213 -52.21 -28.55 7.08
C HIS A 213 -52.10 -29.83 7.90
N ARG A 214 -51.12 -29.87 8.82
CA ARG A 214 -50.90 -30.94 9.82
C ARG A 214 -50.69 -32.35 9.26
N ALA A 215 -50.22 -32.46 8.02
CA ALA A 215 -49.73 -33.72 7.47
C ALA A 215 -48.37 -34.10 8.07
N GLY A 216 -47.92 -35.33 7.80
CA GLY A 216 -46.53 -35.75 8.00
C GLY A 216 -45.57 -34.81 7.27
N ALA A 217 -45.19 -35.17 6.04
CA ALA A 217 -44.71 -34.16 5.09
C ALA A 217 -45.91 -33.60 4.31
N CYS A 218 -45.97 -32.29 4.12
CA CYS A 218 -47.05 -31.69 3.34
C CYS A 218 -46.90 -32.04 1.85
N PHE A 219 -45.73 -31.76 1.27
CA PHE A 219 -45.43 -32.03 -0.13
C PHE A 219 -44.17 -32.89 -0.27
N TRP A 220 -44.31 -34.07 -0.89
CA TRP A 220 -43.20 -34.98 -1.18
C TRP A 220 -43.10 -35.16 -2.71
N LEU A 221 -42.15 -34.48 -3.34
CA LEU A 221 -42.20 -34.20 -4.77
C LEU A 221 -40.91 -34.67 -5.46
N SER A 222 -41.05 -35.48 -6.50
CA SER A 222 -39.94 -36.01 -7.29
C SER A 222 -40.28 -35.97 -8.77
N GLY A 223 -39.43 -36.52 -9.65
CA GLY A 223 -39.72 -36.56 -11.09
C GLY A 223 -38.87 -35.62 -11.93
N THR A 224 -39.43 -35.16 -13.05
CA THR A 224 -38.80 -34.21 -13.98
C THR A 224 -39.80 -33.14 -14.40
N ASP A 225 -39.30 -31.90 -14.56
CA ASP A 225 -40.06 -30.72 -15.00
C ASP A 225 -41.26 -30.34 -14.10
N GLY A 226 -41.26 -30.82 -12.87
CA GLY A 226 -42.32 -30.57 -11.89
C GLY A 226 -42.26 -29.18 -11.26
N THR A 227 -43.43 -28.58 -11.03
CA THR A 227 -43.54 -27.26 -10.39
C THR A 227 -44.52 -27.27 -9.22
N ILE A 228 -44.10 -26.74 -8.07
CA ILE A 228 -44.98 -26.35 -6.96
C ILE A 228 -44.97 -24.82 -6.82
N LYS A 229 -46.15 -24.19 -6.89
CA LYS A 229 -46.28 -22.74 -6.76
C LYS A 229 -47.53 -22.24 -6.06
N ASP A 230 -47.42 -21.09 -5.39
CA ASP A 230 -48.54 -20.45 -4.70
C ASP A 230 -49.17 -21.35 -3.61
N CYS A 231 -48.45 -22.37 -3.12
CA CYS A 231 -48.94 -23.34 -2.16
C CYS A 231 -48.62 -22.95 -0.72
N ARG A 232 -49.35 -23.57 0.23
CA ARG A 232 -49.17 -23.36 1.67
C ARG A 232 -48.93 -24.70 2.38
N ALA A 233 -47.88 -24.77 3.20
CA ALA A 233 -47.66 -25.88 4.13
C ALA A 233 -47.69 -25.32 5.56
N THR A 234 -48.51 -25.91 6.43
CA THR A 234 -48.73 -25.35 7.77
C THR A 234 -48.73 -26.46 8.81
N GLU A 235 -47.90 -26.32 9.83
CA GLU A 235 -47.83 -27.23 10.98
C GLU A 235 -47.55 -28.69 10.60
N SER A 236 -46.70 -28.94 9.60
CA SER A 236 -46.31 -30.31 9.22
C SER A 236 -45.51 -31.01 10.33
N TRP A 237 -45.59 -32.34 10.40
CA TRP A 237 -44.86 -33.19 11.35
C TRP A 237 -43.50 -33.69 10.81
N ALA A 238 -43.23 -33.41 9.55
CA ALA A 238 -41.96 -33.53 8.86
C ALA A 238 -41.77 -32.28 7.98
N ASP A 239 -41.19 -32.44 6.79
CA ASP A 239 -40.90 -31.36 5.86
C ASP A 239 -42.16 -30.62 5.42
N GLY A 240 -42.03 -29.31 5.18
CA GLY A 240 -43.08 -28.54 4.50
C GLY A 240 -43.14 -28.96 3.03
N ILE A 241 -42.03 -28.75 2.30
CA ILE A 241 -41.85 -29.18 0.92
C ILE A 241 -40.54 -29.95 0.81
N ASN A 242 -40.59 -31.18 0.30
CA ASN A 242 -39.42 -32.00 0.04
C ASN A 242 -39.35 -32.31 -1.46
N LEU A 243 -38.42 -31.63 -2.16
CA LEU A 243 -38.03 -31.98 -3.51
C LEU A 243 -36.95 -33.07 -3.44
N ASN A 244 -37.19 -34.22 -4.07
CA ASN A 244 -36.26 -35.34 -4.04
C ASN A 244 -36.16 -36.04 -5.40
N ASN A 245 -35.21 -36.98 -5.50
CA ASN A 245 -34.94 -37.74 -6.72
C ASN A 245 -35.63 -39.11 -6.78
N SER A 246 -36.60 -39.37 -5.89
CA SER A 246 -37.22 -40.69 -5.71
C SER A 246 -36.21 -41.79 -5.35
N SER A 247 -36.65 -42.85 -4.67
CA SER A 247 -35.81 -44.06 -4.51
C SER A 247 -35.83 -44.95 -5.76
N ALA A 248 -36.52 -44.53 -6.83
CA ALA A 248 -36.70 -45.30 -8.05
C ALA A 248 -35.53 -45.13 -9.03
N LEU A 249 -35.10 -46.24 -9.64
CA LEU A 249 -34.00 -46.31 -10.62
C LEU A 249 -34.26 -45.57 -11.95
N ASP A 250 -35.48 -45.07 -12.17
CA ASP A 250 -35.90 -44.40 -13.40
C ASP A 250 -35.12 -43.11 -13.64
N ALA A 251 -34.33 -43.07 -14.72
CA ALA A 251 -33.52 -41.93 -15.10
C ALA A 251 -34.33 -40.64 -15.32
N THR A 252 -35.60 -40.77 -15.70
CA THR A 252 -36.50 -39.63 -15.98
C THR A 252 -37.19 -39.10 -14.73
N LYS A 253 -36.95 -39.68 -13.54
CA LYS A 253 -37.60 -39.27 -12.29
C LYS A 253 -36.66 -38.83 -11.18
N ARG A 254 -35.39 -38.57 -11.53
CA ARG A 254 -34.28 -38.29 -10.60
C ARG A 254 -34.17 -36.85 -10.09
N GLY A 255 -35.26 -36.09 -10.10
CA GLY A 255 -35.27 -34.70 -9.63
C GLY A 255 -34.53 -33.77 -10.60
N ILE A 256 -35.05 -33.67 -11.82
CA ILE A 256 -34.48 -32.84 -12.88
C ILE A 256 -35.40 -31.65 -13.14
N ARG A 257 -34.85 -30.42 -13.10
CA ARG A 257 -35.57 -29.17 -13.37
C ARG A 257 -36.82 -28.95 -12.50
N LEU A 258 -36.80 -29.44 -11.26
CA LEU A 258 -37.89 -29.19 -10.31
C LEU A 258 -37.88 -27.74 -9.84
N THR A 259 -39.07 -27.15 -9.69
CA THR A 259 -39.21 -25.75 -9.24
C THR A 259 -40.18 -25.65 -8.06
N ALA A 260 -39.72 -25.04 -6.96
CA ALA A 260 -40.56 -24.56 -5.87
C ALA A 260 -40.52 -23.02 -5.84
N THR A 261 -41.64 -22.38 -6.17
CA THR A 261 -41.71 -20.91 -6.22
C THR A 261 -42.95 -20.30 -5.56
N ASN A 262 -42.80 -19.18 -4.87
CA ASN A 262 -43.91 -18.44 -4.25
C ASN A 262 -44.76 -19.28 -3.27
N ASN A 263 -44.11 -20.14 -2.48
CA ASN A 263 -44.78 -20.96 -1.47
C ASN A 263 -44.62 -20.37 -0.06
N PHE A 264 -45.58 -20.66 0.81
CA PHE A 264 -45.58 -20.22 2.21
C PHE A 264 -45.58 -21.42 3.16
N ILE A 265 -44.57 -21.50 4.03
CA ILE A 265 -44.37 -22.56 4.99
C ILE A 265 -44.30 -21.95 6.39
N ILE A 266 -45.07 -22.50 7.33
CA ILE A 266 -44.97 -22.15 8.75
C ILE A 266 -45.10 -23.39 9.64
N GLY A 267 -44.25 -23.50 10.65
CA GLY A 267 -44.39 -24.51 11.70
C GLY A 267 -44.00 -25.93 11.29
N ALA A 268 -43.17 -26.12 10.27
CA ALA A 268 -42.68 -27.46 9.90
C ALA A 268 -41.89 -28.11 11.06
N ALA A 269 -41.97 -29.43 11.22
CA ALA A 269 -41.23 -30.19 12.24
C ALA A 269 -40.05 -30.96 11.65
N ASP A 270 -39.56 -30.54 10.49
CA ASP A 270 -38.32 -30.90 9.82
C ASP A 270 -37.99 -29.73 8.86
N ASP A 271 -37.19 -29.94 7.82
CA ASP A 271 -36.85 -28.89 6.86
C ASP A 271 -38.09 -28.17 6.28
N GLY A 272 -38.11 -26.84 6.30
CA GLY A 272 -39.24 -26.07 5.75
C GLY A 272 -39.41 -26.29 4.24
N ILE A 273 -38.32 -26.10 3.48
CA ILE A 273 -38.17 -26.57 2.09
C ILE A 273 -36.84 -27.30 1.96
N ALA A 274 -36.85 -28.53 1.45
CA ALA A 274 -35.66 -29.31 1.18
C ALA A 274 -35.51 -29.66 -0.30
N LEU A 275 -34.27 -29.61 -0.78
CA LEU A 275 -33.78 -30.44 -1.89
C LEU A 275 -32.99 -31.59 -1.25
N ASN A 276 -33.46 -32.81 -1.43
CA ASN A 276 -32.86 -34.02 -0.88
C ASN A 276 -32.48 -34.99 -2.00
N ALA A 277 -31.24 -34.89 -2.48
CA ALA A 277 -30.66 -35.84 -3.42
C ALA A 277 -30.07 -37.03 -2.66
N GLN A 278 -30.74 -38.17 -2.71
CA GLN A 278 -30.28 -39.43 -2.09
C GLN A 278 -29.64 -40.34 -3.15
N ASN A 279 -28.66 -41.17 -2.81
CA ASN A 279 -28.25 -42.26 -3.71
C ASN A 279 -29.21 -43.46 -3.59
N GLY A 280 -30.51 -43.23 -3.83
CA GLY A 280 -31.55 -44.25 -3.79
C GLY A 280 -31.44 -45.19 -4.99
N GLY A 281 -31.39 -46.51 -4.75
CA GLY A 281 -31.32 -47.54 -5.80
C GLY A 281 -29.90 -47.94 -6.24
N GLY A 282 -28.85 -47.51 -5.55
CA GLY A 282 -27.47 -47.94 -5.85
C GLY A 282 -26.79 -47.19 -7.01
N VAL A 283 -27.34 -46.04 -7.43
CA VAL A 283 -26.73 -45.17 -8.44
C VAL A 283 -26.41 -43.81 -7.83
N THR A 284 -25.14 -43.42 -7.85
CA THR A 284 -24.70 -42.09 -7.42
C THR A 284 -25.23 -41.02 -8.38
N TYR A 285 -26.24 -40.25 -7.97
CA TYR A 285 -26.82 -39.21 -8.81
C TYR A 285 -27.34 -38.02 -7.99
N ASN A 286 -26.87 -36.83 -8.32
CA ASN A 286 -27.36 -35.57 -7.77
C ASN A 286 -28.55 -35.03 -8.57
N MET A 287 -29.52 -34.42 -7.89
CA MET A 287 -30.59 -33.66 -8.55
C MET A 287 -30.02 -32.52 -9.39
N VAL A 288 -30.65 -32.17 -10.51
CA VAL A 288 -30.08 -31.23 -11.49
C VAL A 288 -31.05 -30.11 -11.80
N ASP A 289 -30.54 -28.87 -11.92
CA ASP A 289 -31.29 -27.68 -12.35
C ASP A 289 -32.50 -27.33 -11.48
N THR A 290 -32.45 -27.65 -10.18
CA THR A 290 -33.55 -27.38 -9.25
C THR A 290 -33.57 -25.90 -8.85
N LYS A 291 -34.78 -25.32 -8.78
CA LYS A 291 -35.00 -23.91 -8.43
C LYS A 291 -35.88 -23.78 -7.18
N ILE A 292 -35.41 -23.06 -6.17
CA ILE A 292 -36.13 -22.73 -4.94
C ILE A 292 -36.18 -21.20 -4.83
N MET A 293 -37.29 -20.59 -5.25
CA MET A 293 -37.34 -19.14 -5.46
C MET A 293 -38.55 -18.45 -4.81
N ASN A 294 -38.37 -17.25 -4.27
CA ASN A 294 -39.49 -16.42 -3.79
C ASN A 294 -40.38 -17.09 -2.73
N ASN A 295 -39.84 -18.05 -1.96
CA ASN A 295 -40.62 -18.75 -0.93
C ASN A 295 -40.43 -18.09 0.44
N THR A 296 -41.37 -18.34 1.34
CA THR A 296 -41.31 -17.92 2.74
C THR A 296 -41.36 -19.16 3.65
N SER A 297 -40.39 -19.31 4.54
CA SER A 297 -40.30 -20.40 5.53
C SER A 297 -40.13 -19.82 6.93
N ILE A 298 -41.11 -20.05 7.80
CA ILE A 298 -41.23 -19.40 9.10
C ILE A 298 -41.34 -20.43 10.22
N ALA A 299 -40.70 -20.17 11.36
CA ALA A 299 -40.91 -20.90 12.60
C ALA A 299 -40.76 -22.43 12.46
N VAL A 300 -39.74 -22.85 11.71
CA VAL A 300 -39.42 -24.27 11.56
C VAL A 300 -38.94 -24.82 12.91
N ASN A 301 -39.66 -25.82 13.44
CA ASN A 301 -39.43 -26.37 14.78
C ASN A 301 -38.18 -27.26 14.85
N TRP A 302 -37.86 -27.97 13.77
CA TRP A 302 -36.73 -28.91 13.69
C TRP A 302 -35.93 -28.78 12.39
N ALA A 303 -34.65 -29.16 12.41
CA ALA A 303 -33.77 -29.09 11.26
C ALA A 303 -33.59 -27.64 10.76
N ASN A 304 -33.85 -27.36 9.48
CA ASN A 304 -33.46 -26.10 8.85
C ASN A 304 -34.66 -25.34 8.27
N GLY A 305 -34.55 -24.02 8.22
CA GLY A 305 -35.53 -23.19 7.49
C GLY A 305 -35.66 -23.65 6.03
N MET A 306 -34.52 -23.88 5.37
CA MET A 306 -34.39 -24.54 4.07
C MET A 306 -33.11 -25.37 4.00
N ARG A 307 -33.12 -26.41 3.16
CA ARG A 307 -31.96 -27.30 2.97
C ARG A 307 -31.72 -27.61 1.50
N VAL A 308 -30.45 -27.69 1.14
CA VAL A 308 -29.97 -28.31 -0.10
C VAL A 308 -28.93 -29.37 0.25
N ALA A 309 -29.35 -30.63 0.13
CA ALA A 309 -28.52 -31.80 0.39
C ALA A 309 -28.24 -32.49 -0.95
N GLY A 310 -27.02 -32.28 -1.47
CA GLY A 310 -26.65 -32.61 -2.84
C GLY A 310 -27.07 -31.55 -3.85
N GLY A 311 -27.23 -31.97 -5.11
CA GLY A 311 -27.67 -31.11 -6.21
C GLY A 311 -26.53 -30.55 -7.07
N ARG A 312 -26.86 -30.27 -8.33
CA ARG A 312 -25.99 -29.63 -9.33
C ARG A 312 -26.78 -28.56 -10.09
N ASN A 313 -26.15 -27.42 -10.32
CA ASN A 313 -26.75 -26.26 -10.98
C ASN A 313 -28.04 -25.82 -10.28
N THR A 314 -28.03 -25.82 -8.94
CA THR A 314 -29.20 -25.44 -8.14
C THR A 314 -29.24 -23.92 -7.95
N LEU A 315 -30.44 -23.35 -7.96
CA LEU A 315 -30.68 -21.93 -7.67
C LEU A 315 -31.59 -21.78 -6.45
N MET A 316 -31.12 -21.08 -5.42
CA MET A 316 -31.93 -20.66 -4.27
C MET A 316 -31.95 -19.14 -4.19
N GLN A 317 -33.09 -18.53 -4.51
CA GLN A 317 -33.17 -17.08 -4.74
C GLN A 317 -34.38 -16.40 -4.09
N ASN A 318 -34.18 -15.19 -3.56
CA ASN A 318 -35.26 -14.31 -3.07
C ASN A 318 -36.20 -14.96 -2.03
N ASN A 319 -35.69 -15.90 -1.23
CA ASN A 319 -36.48 -16.52 -0.19
C ASN A 319 -36.40 -15.72 1.12
N LEU A 320 -37.48 -15.74 1.90
CA LEU A 320 -37.52 -15.28 3.28
C LEU A 320 -37.47 -16.50 4.22
N ILE A 321 -36.47 -16.54 5.08
CA ILE A 321 -36.33 -17.56 6.13
C ILE A 321 -36.30 -16.85 7.48
N THR A 322 -37.19 -17.22 8.38
CA THR A 322 -37.18 -16.62 9.72
C THR A 322 -37.57 -17.60 10.82
N ASP A 323 -36.93 -17.44 11.98
CA ASP A 323 -37.23 -18.17 13.21
C ASP A 323 -37.12 -19.71 13.16
N PRO A 324 -36.17 -20.33 12.42
CA PRO A 324 -35.89 -21.75 12.63
C PRO A 324 -35.36 -21.95 14.06
N SER A 325 -36.00 -22.81 14.85
CA SER A 325 -35.69 -22.93 16.28
C SER A 325 -34.59 -23.94 16.61
N ASP A 326 -34.20 -24.80 15.68
CA ASP A 326 -33.30 -25.93 15.95
C ASP A 326 -31.89 -25.77 15.39
N SER A 327 -31.72 -25.78 14.05
CA SER A 327 -30.40 -25.74 13.41
C SER A 327 -30.19 -24.48 12.58
N ASN A 328 -30.27 -24.52 11.24
CA ASN A 328 -29.86 -23.39 10.39
C ASN A 328 -31.03 -22.72 9.68
N GLY A 329 -30.77 -21.54 9.13
CA GLY A 329 -31.68 -20.86 8.22
C GLY A 329 -31.64 -21.57 6.89
N ILE A 330 -30.45 -21.62 6.29
CA ILE A 330 -30.16 -22.41 5.10
C ILE A 330 -29.02 -23.39 5.43
N ARG A 331 -29.18 -24.67 5.10
CA ARG A 331 -28.08 -25.64 5.14
C ARG A 331 -27.78 -26.17 3.74
N ILE A 332 -26.51 -26.16 3.37
CA ILE A 332 -26.00 -26.70 2.10
C ILE A 332 -24.97 -27.79 2.43
N GLY A 333 -25.16 -28.99 1.91
CA GLY A 333 -24.26 -30.10 2.22
C GLY A 333 -24.68 -31.40 1.53
N GLN A 334 -24.63 -32.49 2.28
CA GLN A 334 -24.91 -33.84 1.82
C GLN A 334 -26.15 -34.43 2.51
N PHE A 335 -26.82 -35.38 1.84
CA PHE A 335 -27.92 -36.13 2.45
C PHE A 335 -27.41 -37.39 3.18
N GLY A 336 -27.18 -37.28 4.50
CA GLY A 336 -26.71 -38.43 5.29
C GLY A 336 -25.35 -38.97 4.79
N ALA A 337 -24.99 -40.18 5.20
CA ALA A 337 -23.75 -40.84 4.73
C ALA A 337 -23.86 -41.35 3.28
N ASP A 338 -25.10 -41.65 2.84
CA ASP A 338 -25.36 -42.28 1.55
C ASP A 338 -25.67 -41.27 0.44
N GLY A 339 -25.66 -39.95 0.70
CA GLY A 339 -25.87 -38.91 -0.31
C GLY A 339 -24.58 -38.53 -1.05
N SER A 340 -24.68 -37.64 -2.03
CA SER A 340 -23.52 -36.96 -2.63
C SER A 340 -23.47 -35.50 -2.16
N PRO A 341 -22.28 -34.90 -2.00
CA PRO A 341 -22.14 -33.47 -1.76
C PRO A 341 -22.82 -32.62 -2.84
N CYS A 342 -23.22 -31.39 -2.47
CA CYS A 342 -23.71 -30.41 -3.43
C CYS A 342 -22.58 -30.03 -4.41
N GLU A 343 -22.77 -30.32 -5.70
CA GLU A 343 -21.77 -30.09 -6.76
C GLU A 343 -21.74 -28.64 -7.24
N SER A 344 -22.88 -27.94 -7.20
CA SER A 344 -22.97 -26.50 -7.46
C SER A 344 -24.34 -25.93 -7.09
N ILE A 345 -24.32 -24.82 -6.34
CA ILE A 345 -25.50 -24.01 -6.02
C ILE A 345 -25.18 -22.52 -6.02
N LEU A 346 -26.11 -21.70 -6.52
CA LEU A 346 -26.17 -20.26 -6.28
C LEU A 346 -27.25 -19.95 -5.25
N VAL A 347 -26.84 -19.42 -4.09
CA VAL A 347 -27.74 -18.90 -3.04
C VAL A 347 -27.67 -17.39 -3.06
N VAL A 348 -28.72 -16.73 -3.57
CA VAL A 348 -28.68 -15.31 -3.90
C VAL A 348 -29.90 -14.51 -3.43
N SER A 349 -29.66 -13.32 -2.88
CA SER A 349 -30.74 -12.38 -2.52
C SER A 349 -31.77 -12.92 -1.53
N ASN A 350 -31.39 -13.89 -0.69
CA ASN A 350 -32.27 -14.38 0.37
C ASN A 350 -32.20 -13.47 1.60
N VAL A 351 -33.31 -13.38 2.33
CA VAL A 351 -33.39 -12.68 3.61
C VAL A 351 -33.56 -13.72 4.71
N ILE A 352 -32.61 -13.75 5.63
CA ILE A 352 -32.56 -14.66 6.76
C ILE A 352 -32.62 -13.82 8.03
N ARG A 353 -33.69 -13.97 8.84
CA ARG A 353 -33.88 -13.19 10.06
C ARG A 353 -34.06 -14.10 11.26
N ARG A 354 -33.26 -13.90 12.31
CA ARG A 354 -33.21 -14.81 13.48
C ARG A 354 -33.04 -16.25 13.04
N GLY A 355 -32.12 -16.43 12.08
CA GLY A 355 -32.11 -17.55 11.17
C GLY A 355 -31.34 -18.77 11.64
N CYS A 356 -31.18 -19.01 12.94
CA CYS A 356 -30.62 -20.28 13.40
C CYS A 356 -31.08 -20.60 14.82
N GLY A 357 -31.07 -21.88 15.16
CA GLY A 357 -31.22 -22.37 16.52
C GLY A 357 -29.88 -22.60 17.21
N ILE A 358 -29.94 -23.05 18.46
CA ILE A 358 -28.76 -23.19 19.33
C ILE A 358 -28.05 -24.55 19.19
N ARG A 359 -28.60 -25.50 18.44
CA ARG A 359 -28.03 -26.87 18.37
C ARG A 359 -26.89 -26.98 17.38
N SER A 360 -25.80 -27.63 17.79
CA SER A 360 -24.59 -27.76 16.98
C SER A 360 -24.58 -28.91 15.96
N THR A 361 -25.48 -29.90 16.07
CA THR A 361 -25.40 -31.17 15.31
C THR A 361 -25.37 -30.98 13.78
N TYR A 362 -26.04 -29.95 13.25
CA TYR A 362 -26.12 -29.72 11.80
C TYR A 362 -25.60 -28.34 11.37
N GLY A 363 -24.91 -27.62 12.26
CA GLY A 363 -24.51 -26.23 12.07
C GLY A 363 -25.39 -25.23 12.85
N ARG A 364 -24.87 -24.02 13.05
CA ARG A 364 -25.51 -22.92 13.82
C ARG A 364 -25.44 -21.59 13.08
N GLY A 365 -25.57 -21.61 11.76
CA GLY A 365 -25.50 -20.42 10.92
C GLY A 365 -26.87 -19.96 10.43
N GLY A 366 -27.01 -18.65 10.20
CA GLY A 366 -28.03 -18.15 9.28
C GLY A 366 -27.93 -18.89 7.93
N ILE A 367 -26.70 -19.11 7.48
CA ILE A 367 -26.37 -20.05 6.40
C ILE A 367 -25.25 -20.99 6.89
N ALA A 368 -25.37 -22.28 6.62
CA ALA A 368 -24.31 -23.26 6.81
C ALA A 368 -23.91 -23.90 5.48
N VAL A 369 -22.61 -23.95 5.19
CA VAL A 369 -22.02 -24.63 4.03
C VAL A 369 -21.09 -25.72 4.55
N THR A 370 -21.38 -26.98 4.23
CA THR A 370 -20.77 -28.17 4.83
C THR A 370 -20.59 -29.33 3.84
N ASP A 371 -19.99 -30.43 4.29
CA ASP A 371 -20.07 -31.76 3.68
C ASP A 371 -19.56 -31.82 2.23
N GLY A 372 -18.45 -31.15 1.92
CA GLY A 372 -17.83 -31.08 0.59
C GLY A 372 -18.57 -30.19 -0.41
N ALA A 373 -19.54 -29.40 0.03
CA ALA A 373 -20.37 -28.60 -0.85
C ALA A 373 -19.58 -27.56 -1.66
N LYS A 374 -20.01 -27.35 -2.90
CA LYS A 374 -19.55 -26.28 -3.78
C LYS A 374 -20.65 -25.24 -3.96
N ALA A 375 -20.43 -24.03 -3.45
CA ALA A 375 -21.50 -23.03 -3.35
C ALA A 375 -21.03 -21.62 -3.69
N THR A 376 -21.92 -20.83 -4.28
CA THR A 376 -21.81 -19.36 -4.33
C THR A 376 -22.91 -18.76 -3.47
N ILE A 377 -22.52 -18.09 -2.39
CA ILE A 377 -23.39 -17.41 -1.45
C ILE A 377 -23.26 -15.91 -1.70
N LYS A 378 -24.27 -15.32 -2.34
CA LYS A 378 -24.17 -13.97 -2.89
C LYS A 378 -25.31 -13.06 -2.46
N ALA A 379 -25.02 -11.83 -2.04
CA ALA A 379 -26.03 -10.80 -1.80
C ALA A 379 -27.17 -11.22 -0.84
N ASN A 380 -26.90 -12.12 0.10
CA ASN A 380 -27.89 -12.50 1.12
C ASN A 380 -27.83 -11.52 2.29
N THR A 381 -28.98 -11.27 2.91
CA THR A 381 -29.08 -10.48 4.14
C THR A 381 -29.38 -11.41 5.30
N ILE A 382 -28.50 -11.43 6.31
CA ILE A 382 -28.63 -12.24 7.52
C ILE A 382 -28.71 -11.27 8.69
N SER A 383 -29.81 -11.28 9.45
CA SER A 383 -30.05 -10.34 10.55
C SER A 383 -30.43 -11.05 11.84
N ASP A 384 -29.92 -10.53 12.95
CA ASP A 384 -30.28 -10.95 14.31
C ASP A 384 -30.06 -12.47 14.55
N SER A 385 -29.01 -13.03 13.95
CA SER A 385 -28.74 -14.48 14.05
C SER A 385 -28.42 -14.88 15.50
N PRO A 386 -29.14 -15.85 16.10
CA PRO A 386 -28.94 -16.24 17.50
C PRO A 386 -27.57 -16.84 17.81
N VAL A 387 -26.81 -17.25 16.79
CA VAL A 387 -25.45 -17.78 16.93
C VAL A 387 -24.53 -17.15 15.87
N LEU A 388 -24.30 -17.83 14.73
CA LEU A 388 -23.38 -17.37 13.69
C LEU A 388 -24.14 -16.72 12.53
N GLY A 389 -23.51 -15.77 11.85
CA GLY A 389 -24.00 -15.33 10.53
C GLY A 389 -23.90 -16.45 9.51
N ILE A 390 -22.68 -16.85 9.17
CA ILE A 390 -22.37 -17.94 8.25
C ILE A 390 -21.41 -18.94 8.90
N ASP A 391 -21.83 -20.21 8.92
CA ASP A 391 -21.11 -21.36 9.44
C ASP A 391 -20.45 -22.12 8.27
N VAL A 392 -19.12 -22.20 8.27
CA VAL A 392 -18.32 -22.75 7.17
C VAL A 392 -17.58 -23.99 7.64
N GLN A 393 -17.80 -25.10 6.95
CA GLN A 393 -17.20 -26.39 7.25
C GLN A 393 -16.96 -27.15 5.94
N ASP A 394 -15.83 -27.85 5.80
CA ASP A 394 -15.53 -28.78 4.69
C ASP A 394 -16.14 -28.41 3.32
N CYS A 395 -15.71 -27.32 2.69
CA CYS A 395 -16.37 -26.83 1.47
C CYS A 395 -15.43 -26.12 0.50
N THR A 396 -15.90 -25.89 -0.73
CA THR A 396 -15.31 -24.96 -1.69
C THR A 396 -16.33 -23.90 -2.06
N ALA A 397 -16.23 -22.69 -1.50
CA ALA A 397 -17.30 -21.71 -1.61
C ALA A 397 -16.83 -20.28 -1.92
N THR A 398 -17.67 -19.53 -2.61
CA THR A 398 -17.54 -18.07 -2.77
C THR A 398 -18.62 -17.38 -1.95
N PHE A 399 -18.23 -16.45 -1.10
CA PHE A 399 -19.09 -15.60 -0.29
C PHE A 399 -18.92 -14.16 -0.80
N GLU A 400 -19.91 -13.62 -1.51
CA GLU A 400 -19.80 -12.32 -2.17
C GLU A 400 -20.95 -11.37 -1.77
N ASN A 401 -20.63 -10.15 -1.36
CA ASN A 401 -21.61 -9.08 -1.08
C ASN A 401 -22.70 -9.46 -0.06
N ASN A 402 -22.43 -10.37 0.88
CA ASN A 402 -23.42 -10.70 1.92
C ASN A 402 -23.42 -9.63 3.02
N LEU A 403 -24.61 -9.29 3.52
CA LEU A 403 -24.80 -8.41 4.65
C LEU A 403 -25.18 -9.25 5.88
N ILE A 404 -24.39 -9.15 6.94
CA ILE A 404 -24.63 -9.80 8.23
C ILE A 404 -24.78 -8.72 9.30
N GLU A 405 -25.95 -8.62 9.89
CA GLU A 405 -26.26 -7.63 10.93
C GLU A 405 -26.56 -8.30 12.26
N ARG A 406 -25.89 -7.84 13.31
CA ARG A 406 -26.13 -8.23 14.70
C ARG A 406 -26.13 -9.77 14.92
N PRO A 407 -25.11 -10.51 14.45
CA PRO A 407 -24.95 -11.90 14.88
C PRO A 407 -24.58 -11.94 16.36
N ALA A 408 -25.10 -12.91 17.11
CA ALA A 408 -24.79 -13.07 18.53
C ALA A 408 -23.34 -13.53 18.78
N GLN A 409 -22.73 -14.21 17.81
CA GLN A 409 -21.33 -14.63 17.82
C GLN A 409 -20.59 -14.05 16.60
N GLN A 410 -19.82 -14.86 15.87
CA GLN A 410 -19.07 -14.40 14.70
C GLN A 410 -19.99 -14.15 13.50
N GLY A 411 -19.61 -13.20 12.65
CA GLY A 411 -20.22 -13.03 11.33
C GLY A 411 -19.98 -14.26 10.47
N PHE A 412 -18.71 -14.63 10.29
CA PHE A 412 -18.27 -15.85 9.61
C PHE A 412 -17.38 -16.68 10.54
N LEU A 413 -17.61 -17.99 10.57
CA LEU A 413 -16.75 -18.94 11.27
C LEU A 413 -16.39 -20.11 10.35
N VAL A 414 -15.12 -20.25 10.01
CA VAL A 414 -14.56 -21.51 9.49
C VAL A 414 -14.17 -22.38 10.68
N LYS A 415 -14.86 -23.50 10.86
CA LYS A 415 -14.68 -24.37 12.04
C LYS A 415 -13.34 -25.09 12.02
N SER A 416 -12.80 -25.36 13.21
CA SER A 416 -11.62 -26.20 13.40
C SER A 416 -11.77 -27.56 12.72
N GLY A 417 -10.72 -28.04 12.08
CA GLY A 417 -10.71 -29.33 11.37
C GLY A 417 -11.33 -29.30 9.97
N SER A 418 -11.90 -28.17 9.55
CA SER A 418 -12.45 -28.02 8.20
C SER A 418 -11.38 -28.06 7.12
N SER A 419 -11.73 -28.59 5.95
CA SER A 419 -10.87 -28.63 4.77
C SER A 419 -11.50 -27.88 3.57
N GLY A 420 -10.68 -27.47 2.60
CA GLY A 420 -11.15 -26.88 1.34
C GLY A 420 -10.72 -25.43 1.14
N SER A 421 -11.59 -24.62 0.53
CA SER A 421 -11.26 -23.22 0.22
C SER A 421 -12.45 -22.27 0.20
N GLY A 422 -12.19 -21.00 0.50
CA GLY A 422 -13.20 -19.96 0.56
C GLY A 422 -12.72 -18.64 -0.05
N ILE A 423 -13.50 -18.07 -0.96
CA ILE A 423 -13.32 -16.70 -1.43
C ILE A 423 -14.33 -15.82 -0.71
N PHE A 424 -13.87 -14.89 0.12
CA PHE A 424 -14.70 -13.93 0.84
C PHE A 424 -14.49 -12.56 0.24
N LYS A 425 -15.49 -12.04 -0.46
CA LYS A 425 -15.40 -10.80 -1.22
C LYS A 425 -16.50 -9.82 -0.85
N ASN A 426 -16.14 -8.61 -0.47
CA ASN A 426 -17.07 -7.48 -0.27
C ASN A 426 -18.21 -7.78 0.72
N ASN A 427 -18.00 -8.68 1.69
CA ASN A 427 -19.02 -8.96 2.70
C ASN A 427 -18.98 -7.90 3.80
N THR A 428 -20.17 -7.56 4.31
CA THR A 428 -20.34 -6.57 5.37
C THR A 428 -20.87 -7.25 6.62
N VAL A 429 -20.19 -7.09 7.76
CA VAL A 429 -20.64 -7.54 9.07
C VAL A 429 -20.73 -6.33 9.99
N THR A 430 -21.89 -6.09 10.60
CA THR A 430 -22.12 -4.93 11.49
C THR A 430 -22.89 -5.32 12.75
N GLY A 431 -22.83 -4.46 13.77
CA GLY A 431 -23.61 -4.63 14.99
C GLY A 431 -23.14 -5.80 15.88
N LEU A 432 -21.86 -6.15 15.83
CA LEU A 432 -21.27 -7.20 16.67
C LEU A 432 -21.39 -6.85 18.15
N LEU A 433 -21.67 -7.86 18.98
CA LEU A 433 -21.59 -7.74 20.44
C LEU A 433 -20.14 -7.54 20.89
N SER A 434 -19.96 -6.92 22.06
CA SER A 434 -18.63 -6.71 22.65
C SER A 434 -17.86 -8.04 22.75
N GLY A 435 -16.63 -8.07 22.24
CA GLY A 435 -15.77 -9.26 22.21
C GLY A 435 -16.00 -10.23 21.05
N MET A 436 -17.00 -9.98 20.18
CA MET A 436 -17.21 -10.76 18.97
C MET A 436 -16.49 -10.14 17.77
N ILE A 437 -16.10 -10.99 16.82
CA ILE A 437 -15.37 -10.61 15.61
C ILE A 437 -16.15 -10.99 14.36
N ALA A 438 -15.96 -10.21 13.29
CA ALA A 438 -16.69 -10.40 12.05
C ALA A 438 -16.31 -11.70 11.31
N TYR A 439 -15.05 -12.11 11.40
CA TYR A 439 -14.52 -13.25 10.69
C TYR A 439 -13.52 -14.02 11.55
N ARG A 440 -13.63 -15.35 11.54
CA ARG A 440 -12.70 -16.25 12.22
C ARG A 440 -12.46 -17.51 11.40
N ASN A 441 -11.20 -17.89 11.20
CA ASN A 441 -10.83 -19.17 10.64
C ASN A 441 -9.99 -19.98 11.66
N ASP A 442 -10.60 -21.06 12.17
CA ASP A 442 -9.98 -22.00 13.13
C ASP A 442 -9.31 -23.21 12.44
N ALA A 443 -9.29 -23.27 11.11
CA ALA A 443 -8.72 -24.35 10.30
C ALA A 443 -7.70 -23.84 9.25
N ARG A 444 -6.90 -22.83 9.62
CA ARG A 444 -5.94 -22.17 8.69
C ARG A 444 -4.93 -23.09 8.00
N SER A 445 -4.64 -24.26 8.57
CA SER A 445 -3.72 -25.24 7.98
C SER A 445 -4.35 -26.11 6.89
N THR A 446 -5.68 -26.20 6.85
CA THR A 446 -6.42 -27.14 5.98
C THR A 446 -7.51 -26.47 5.14
N PHE A 447 -7.87 -25.22 5.47
CA PHE A 447 -8.83 -24.40 4.73
C PHE A 447 -8.18 -23.11 4.24
N THR A 448 -8.02 -22.99 2.92
CA THR A 448 -7.40 -21.82 2.28
C THR A 448 -8.43 -20.70 2.07
N GLU A 449 -8.14 -19.50 2.55
CA GLU A 449 -9.01 -18.33 2.40
C GLU A 449 -8.40 -17.27 1.46
N THR A 450 -9.25 -16.64 0.65
CA THR A 450 -8.95 -15.40 -0.07
C THR A 450 -9.90 -14.32 0.44
N LEU A 451 -9.37 -13.26 1.03
CA LEU A 451 -10.17 -12.16 1.60
C LEU A 451 -9.98 -10.90 0.74
N THR A 452 -11.04 -10.29 0.23
CA THR A 452 -10.96 -9.02 -0.52
C THR A 452 -12.14 -8.10 -0.23
N GLY A 453 -11.89 -6.86 0.18
CA GLY A 453 -12.90 -5.81 0.32
C GLY A 453 -13.96 -6.06 1.40
N ASN A 454 -13.77 -7.01 2.31
CA ASN A 454 -14.71 -7.26 3.40
C ASN A 454 -14.60 -6.18 4.48
N SER A 455 -15.71 -5.84 5.14
CA SER A 455 -15.79 -4.81 6.21
C SER A 455 -14.85 -5.02 7.42
N TRP A 456 -14.32 -6.23 7.60
CA TRP A 456 -13.41 -6.57 8.70
C TRP A 456 -11.95 -6.67 8.26
N GLN A 457 -11.69 -6.51 6.96
CA GLN A 457 -10.36 -6.19 6.50
C GLN A 457 -10.21 -4.70 6.76
N ALA A 458 -9.23 -4.33 7.58
CA ALA A 458 -8.83 -2.94 7.69
C ALA A 458 -8.67 -2.39 6.27
N THR A 459 -9.26 -1.24 5.99
CA THR A 459 -8.79 -0.45 4.86
C THR A 459 -7.33 -0.19 5.15
N ALA A 460 -6.43 -0.83 4.40
CA ALA A 460 -4.99 -0.72 4.60
C ALA A 460 -4.64 0.76 4.76
N THR A 461 -4.32 1.17 5.99
CA THR A 461 -4.03 2.56 6.31
C THR A 461 -2.53 2.59 6.53
N PRO A 462 -1.73 3.10 5.56
CA PRO A 462 -0.29 3.07 5.70
C PRO A 462 0.18 3.76 7.01
N PRO A 463 1.32 3.35 7.57
CA PRO A 463 1.79 3.88 8.85
C PRO A 463 2.09 5.36 8.73
N VAL A 464 1.80 6.13 9.79
CA VAL A 464 2.24 7.52 9.88
C VAL A 464 3.66 7.53 10.42
N VAL A 465 4.60 8.14 9.71
CA VAL A 465 6.02 8.24 10.11
C VAL A 465 6.52 9.69 10.14
N SER A 466 7.28 10.03 11.18
CA SER A 466 7.88 11.35 11.38
C SER A 466 9.19 11.26 12.17
N PHE A 467 10.04 12.28 12.09
CA PHE A 467 11.24 12.38 12.94
C PHE A 467 10.89 13.16 14.21
N ALA A 468 11.04 12.51 15.37
CA ALA A 468 10.96 13.16 16.68
C ALA A 468 12.29 13.85 17.04
N ALA A 469 13.42 13.27 16.59
CA ALA A 469 14.74 13.87 16.61
C ALA A 469 15.52 13.42 15.35
N PRO A 470 16.39 14.26 14.78
CA PRO A 470 16.85 15.56 15.27
C PRO A 470 15.84 16.71 15.05
N VAL A 471 15.82 17.68 15.98
CA VAL A 471 15.06 18.94 15.86
C VAL A 471 15.82 20.04 15.13
N ASN A 472 17.16 20.01 15.20
CA ASN A 472 18.05 20.94 14.50
C ASN A 472 18.55 20.29 13.20
N LEU A 473 18.26 20.93 12.07
CA LEU A 473 18.69 20.48 10.74
C LEU A 473 20.11 20.93 10.38
N THR A 474 20.79 21.64 11.29
CA THR A 474 22.17 22.10 11.13
C THR A 474 22.98 21.74 12.36
N VAL A 475 24.11 21.08 12.16
CA VAL A 475 25.06 20.65 13.20
C VAL A 475 26.49 21.02 12.80
N LEU A 476 27.43 21.02 13.76
CA LEU A 476 28.84 21.27 13.47
C LEU A 476 29.56 19.97 13.10
N GLU A 477 30.66 20.11 12.38
CA GLU A 477 31.65 19.05 12.16
C GLU A 477 31.98 18.30 13.46
N GLY A 478 32.08 16.97 13.38
CA GLY A 478 32.37 16.09 14.51
C GLY A 478 31.16 15.72 15.38
N THR A 479 29.96 16.23 15.07
CA THR A 479 28.74 15.87 15.80
C THR A 479 28.39 14.39 15.63
N ASN A 480 28.03 13.72 16.73
CA ASN A 480 27.35 12.42 16.71
C ASN A 480 25.83 12.65 16.71
N LEU A 481 25.14 12.22 15.66
CA LEU A 481 23.73 12.49 15.46
C LEU A 481 22.87 11.37 16.05
N TYR A 482 22.04 11.71 17.03
CA TYR A 482 20.98 10.84 17.54
C TYR A 482 19.71 11.04 16.70
N VAL A 483 19.07 9.93 16.32
CA VAL A 483 17.85 9.92 15.49
C VAL A 483 16.77 9.14 16.22
N ASN A 484 15.60 9.76 16.37
CA ASN A 484 14.41 9.12 16.94
C ASN A 484 13.26 9.30 15.96
N VAL A 485 12.68 8.20 15.51
CA VAL A 485 11.56 8.17 14.58
C VAL A 485 10.29 7.83 15.36
N SER A 486 9.23 8.60 15.12
CA SER A 486 7.88 8.29 15.58
C SER A 486 7.11 7.63 14.45
N ALA A 487 6.64 6.40 14.68
CA ALA A 487 5.78 5.66 13.76
C ALA A 487 4.55 5.12 14.49
N THR A 488 3.36 5.33 13.93
CA THR A 488 2.09 4.84 14.47
C THR A 488 1.20 4.32 13.37
N ASP A 489 0.48 3.24 13.65
CA ASP A 489 -0.41 2.59 12.71
C ASP A 489 -1.55 1.86 13.48
N PRO A 490 -2.83 2.00 13.09
CA PRO A 490 -3.94 1.23 13.68
C PRO A 490 -3.78 -0.29 13.57
N ASP A 491 -3.14 -0.77 12.50
CA ASP A 491 -2.83 -2.17 12.22
C ASP A 491 -1.49 -2.61 12.86
N GLY A 492 -0.79 -1.67 13.49
CA GLY A 492 0.51 -1.87 14.15
C GLY A 492 1.69 -1.69 13.20
N VAL A 493 2.81 -1.21 13.74
CA VAL A 493 4.06 -1.04 12.99
C VAL A 493 4.90 -2.31 13.16
N SER A 494 5.26 -2.94 12.05
CA SER A 494 6.11 -4.14 12.03
C SER A 494 7.58 -3.78 12.14
N ARG A 495 8.04 -2.81 11.34
CA ARG A 495 9.44 -2.36 11.32
C ARG A 495 9.61 -0.91 10.91
N VAL A 496 10.66 -0.27 11.43
CA VAL A 496 11.15 1.03 10.96
C VAL A 496 12.60 0.91 10.48
N TYR A 497 12.85 1.41 9.28
CA TYR A 497 14.16 1.47 8.64
C TYR A 497 14.65 2.91 8.54
N LEU A 498 15.96 3.11 8.66
CA LEU A 498 16.61 4.40 8.46
C LEU A 498 17.59 4.30 7.29
N TYR A 499 17.58 5.31 6.42
CA TYR A 499 18.49 5.44 5.30
C TYR A 499 19.27 6.75 5.41
N LYS A 500 20.55 6.72 5.05
CA LYS A 500 21.38 7.91 4.84
C LYS A 500 21.79 7.98 3.36
N ASP A 501 21.45 9.08 2.69
CA ASP A 501 21.72 9.29 1.26
C ASP A 501 21.24 8.13 0.36
N GLY A 502 20.10 7.53 0.72
CA GLY A 502 19.51 6.41 -0.01
C GLY A 502 20.07 5.03 0.35
N VAL A 503 21.10 4.95 1.19
CA VAL A 503 21.68 3.69 1.69
C VAL A 503 21.04 3.32 3.02
N GLU A 504 20.48 2.10 3.11
CA GLU A 504 19.90 1.57 4.35
C GLU A 504 20.99 1.35 5.40
N LEU A 505 20.74 1.77 6.65
CA LEU A 505 21.63 1.47 7.75
C LEU A 505 21.54 -0.02 8.12
N ALA A 506 22.60 -0.57 8.73
CA ALA A 506 22.76 -2.01 8.95
C ALA A 506 21.67 -2.68 9.82
N ARG A 507 20.82 -1.90 10.52
CA ARG A 507 19.75 -2.41 11.38
C ARG A 507 18.43 -1.65 11.20
N SER A 508 17.36 -2.33 11.54
CA SER A 508 15.98 -1.81 11.64
C SER A 508 15.43 -2.04 13.05
N GLU A 509 14.44 -1.26 13.43
CA GLU A 509 13.78 -1.36 14.74
C GLU A 509 12.44 -2.07 14.62
N GLY A 510 12.20 -3.05 15.50
CA GLY A 510 10.99 -3.88 15.52
C GLY A 510 9.94 -3.48 16.56
N GLY A 511 10.21 -2.41 17.34
CA GLY A 511 9.28 -1.88 18.34
C GLY A 511 9.74 -0.53 18.85
N ALA A 512 8.80 0.29 19.32
CA ALA A 512 9.12 1.61 19.87
C ALA A 512 9.89 1.49 21.20
N PRO A 513 10.83 2.41 21.51
CA PRO A 513 11.21 3.58 20.70
C PRO A 513 12.10 3.22 19.49
N TYR A 514 11.86 3.85 18.33
CA TYR A 514 12.60 3.59 17.09
C TYR A 514 13.80 4.53 16.97
N GLU A 515 14.97 4.10 17.46
CA GLU A 515 16.11 4.98 17.71
C GLU A 515 17.42 4.51 17.07
N TRP A 516 18.21 5.47 16.59
CA TRP A 516 19.58 5.28 16.13
C TRP A 516 20.55 6.21 16.85
N ASN A 517 21.73 5.67 17.15
CA ASN A 517 22.81 6.29 17.88
C ASN A 517 22.36 6.79 19.27
N ALA A 518 21.43 6.06 19.91
CA ALA A 518 21.05 6.28 21.30
C ALA A 518 22.20 5.92 22.24
N ALA A 519 22.12 6.31 23.51
CA ALA A 519 23.16 6.00 24.50
C ALA A 519 23.41 4.48 24.58
N GLY A 520 24.63 4.05 24.27
CA GLY A 520 25.03 2.63 24.23
C GLY A 520 24.86 1.95 22.87
N GLN A 521 24.34 2.63 21.86
CA GLN A 521 24.34 2.21 20.46
C GLN A 521 25.53 2.82 19.72
N SER A 522 26.00 2.14 18.68
CA SER A 522 27.10 2.60 17.82
C SER A 522 26.71 2.46 16.35
N ASP A 523 26.07 3.49 15.79
CA ASP A 523 25.72 3.56 14.37
C ASP A 523 26.73 4.45 13.66
N ALA A 524 27.76 3.81 13.08
CA ALA A 524 28.96 4.49 12.58
C ALA A 524 28.64 5.60 11.55
N GLU A 525 27.60 5.41 10.74
CA GLU A 525 27.14 6.34 9.71
C GLU A 525 26.59 7.66 10.27
N LEU A 526 26.26 7.69 11.56
CA LEU A 526 25.72 8.85 12.27
C LEU A 526 26.74 9.47 13.24
N MET A 527 27.99 8.98 13.25
CA MET A 527 29.04 9.45 14.14
C MET A 527 30.07 10.31 13.42
N ASN A 528 30.68 11.26 14.14
CA ASN A 528 31.77 12.12 13.67
C ASN A 528 31.50 12.74 12.30
N LEU A 529 30.33 13.37 12.16
CA LEU A 529 29.84 13.85 10.87
C LEU A 529 30.81 14.86 10.23
N GLN A 530 31.09 14.66 8.94
CA GLN A 530 31.96 15.52 8.14
C GLN A 530 31.17 16.65 7.48
N PRO A 531 31.80 17.81 7.18
CA PRO A 531 31.12 18.93 6.55
C PRO A 531 30.43 18.55 5.24
N GLY A 532 29.22 19.06 5.02
CA GLY A 532 28.39 18.72 3.86
C GLY A 532 26.91 18.63 4.20
N THR A 533 26.11 18.12 3.26
CA THR A 533 24.68 17.89 3.46
C THR A 533 24.32 16.46 3.12
N PHE A 534 23.49 15.82 3.94
CA PHE A 534 22.97 14.49 3.66
C PHE A 534 21.47 14.39 3.96
N THR A 535 20.82 13.41 3.35
CA THR A 535 19.40 13.13 3.58
C THR A 535 19.23 11.93 4.49
N LEU A 536 18.45 12.08 5.55
CA LEU A 536 17.91 10.96 6.32
C LEU A 536 16.51 10.63 5.83
N LYS A 537 16.23 9.36 5.58
CA LYS A 537 14.89 8.87 5.25
C LYS A 537 14.49 7.77 6.23
N ALA A 538 13.34 7.93 6.89
CA ALA A 538 12.71 6.90 7.69
C ALA A 538 11.61 6.22 6.86
N LYS A 539 11.55 4.89 6.91
CA LYS A 539 10.50 4.07 6.29
C LYS A 539 9.85 3.20 7.37
N ALA A 540 8.57 3.42 7.65
CA ALA A 540 7.80 2.56 8.54
C ALA A 540 6.98 1.57 7.69
N VAL A 541 6.96 0.30 8.09
CA VAL A 541 6.21 -0.78 7.45
C VAL A 541 5.22 -1.34 8.47
N ASP A 542 3.96 -1.50 8.10
CA ASP A 542 2.91 -2.06 8.97
C ASP A 542 2.95 -3.60 9.04
N THR A 543 2.05 -4.21 9.80
CA THR A 543 1.97 -5.68 9.97
C THR A 543 1.46 -6.43 8.74
N ILE A 544 0.93 -5.72 7.73
CA ILE A 544 0.34 -6.29 6.51
C ILE A 544 1.14 -5.96 5.23
N GLY A 545 2.22 -5.19 5.34
CA GLY A 545 3.21 -4.92 4.31
C GLY A 545 3.15 -3.53 3.64
N GLU A 546 2.20 -2.66 4.00
CA GLU A 546 2.17 -1.27 3.50
C GLU A 546 3.23 -0.42 4.21
N TYR A 547 3.63 0.66 3.57
CA TYR A 547 4.68 1.52 4.11
C TYR A 547 4.51 3.00 3.76
N THR A 548 5.05 3.85 4.62
CA THR A 548 5.21 5.28 4.38
C THR A 548 6.66 5.67 4.61
N GLU A 549 7.13 6.67 3.87
CA GLU A 549 8.47 7.23 4.01
C GLU A 549 8.43 8.72 4.36
N LYS A 550 9.40 9.17 5.15
CA LYS A 550 9.63 10.60 5.43
C LYS A 550 11.12 10.90 5.33
N SER A 551 11.47 12.04 4.74
CA SER A 551 12.85 12.50 4.64
C SER A 551 13.06 13.84 5.33
N ILE A 552 14.26 14.03 5.88
CA ILE A 552 14.80 15.31 6.36
C ILE A 552 16.21 15.51 5.82
N THR A 553 16.63 16.77 5.68
CA THR A 553 17.99 17.13 5.25
C THR A 553 18.78 17.63 6.46
N ILE A 554 19.97 17.08 6.66
CA ILE A 554 20.91 17.51 7.69
C ILE A 554 22.08 18.23 7.01
N THR A 555 22.40 19.42 7.51
CA THR A 555 23.55 20.22 7.10
C THR A 555 24.61 20.17 8.19
N VAL A 556 25.82 19.77 7.84
CA VAL A 556 26.99 19.75 8.72
C VAL A 556 27.88 20.93 8.32
N GLN A 557 27.99 21.92 9.19
CA GLN A 557 28.83 23.08 8.99
C GLN A 557 30.27 22.78 9.41
N ALA A 558 31.23 23.17 8.58
CA ALA A 558 32.64 23.15 8.96
C ALA A 558 32.89 24.10 10.14
N ILE A 559 33.82 23.75 11.02
CA ILE A 559 34.31 24.65 12.05
C ILE A 559 35.33 25.60 11.42
N ASN A 560 35.14 26.91 11.56
CA ASN A 560 36.09 27.92 11.06
C ASN A 560 37.40 27.85 11.85
N ARG A 561 38.54 27.68 11.17
CA ARG A 561 39.89 27.63 11.76
C ARG A 561 40.70 28.83 11.25
N ALA A 562 41.61 29.32 12.10
CA ALA A 562 42.42 30.48 11.76
C ALA A 562 43.30 30.23 10.52
N PRO A 563 43.50 31.22 9.63
CA PRO A 563 44.51 31.15 8.60
C PRO A 563 45.90 31.24 9.23
N TYR A 564 46.91 30.65 8.60
CA TYR A 564 48.28 30.61 9.12
C TYR A 564 49.32 30.85 8.03
N PHE A 565 50.47 31.44 8.40
CA PHE A 565 51.63 31.52 7.52
C PHE A 565 52.37 30.17 7.45
N THR A 566 52.79 29.76 6.26
CA THR A 566 53.50 28.48 6.06
C THR A 566 54.93 28.49 6.61
N SER A 567 55.48 29.67 6.88
CA SER A 567 56.79 29.87 7.51
C SER A 567 56.85 31.18 8.28
N ASN A 568 57.50 31.19 9.46
CA ASN A 568 57.74 32.39 10.26
C ASN A 568 59.12 32.29 10.97
N PRO A 569 60.13 33.11 10.61
CA PRO A 569 60.11 34.18 9.59
C PRO A 569 60.22 33.66 8.14
N PHE A 570 59.77 34.46 7.17
CA PHE A 570 59.99 34.21 5.73
C PHE A 570 60.71 35.39 5.04
N SER A 571 61.30 35.15 3.87
CA SER A 571 62.04 36.17 3.10
C SER A 571 61.38 36.42 1.75
N ALA A 572 61.26 37.69 1.36
CA ALA A 572 60.86 38.09 0.01
C ALA A 572 62.10 38.50 -0.82
N ALA A 573 61.93 38.66 -2.13
CA ALA A 573 63.01 39.00 -3.06
C ALA A 573 63.74 40.29 -2.66
N ASN A 574 65.02 40.42 -3.01
CA ASN A 574 65.80 41.63 -2.72
C ASN A 574 65.21 42.86 -3.43
N ALA A 575 65.34 44.02 -2.79
CA ALA A 575 65.00 45.33 -3.38
C ALA A 575 66.28 46.11 -3.68
N THR A 576 66.22 47.06 -4.61
CA THR A 576 67.36 47.93 -4.97
C THR A 576 67.04 49.36 -4.57
N GLU A 577 67.99 50.04 -3.93
CA GLU A 577 67.92 51.46 -3.58
C GLU A 577 67.42 52.30 -4.76
N GLY A 578 66.40 53.13 -4.53
CA GLY A 578 65.82 54.05 -5.51
C GLY A 578 64.98 53.37 -6.61
N ALA A 579 64.88 52.04 -6.64
CA ALA A 579 64.06 51.30 -7.59
C ALA A 579 62.68 50.94 -7.02
N ALA A 580 61.64 51.00 -7.85
CA ALA A 580 60.32 50.50 -7.46
C ALA A 580 60.37 48.99 -7.20
N TYR A 581 59.83 48.58 -6.05
CA TYR A 581 59.72 47.20 -5.59
C TYR A 581 58.25 46.78 -5.59
N SER A 582 57.94 45.63 -6.17
CA SER A 582 56.60 45.05 -6.22
C SER A 582 56.66 43.52 -6.17
N GLN A 583 55.97 42.92 -5.20
CA GLN A 583 55.87 41.46 -5.00
C GLN A 583 54.49 41.11 -4.40
N SER A 584 54.24 39.83 -4.12
CA SER A 584 53.04 39.37 -3.39
C SER A 584 53.38 38.34 -2.31
N ILE A 585 52.75 38.48 -1.15
CA ILE A 585 52.81 37.53 -0.02
C ILE A 585 51.56 36.64 0.07
N ALA A 586 50.62 36.76 -0.88
CA ALA A 586 49.36 36.01 -0.83
C ALA A 586 49.56 34.48 -0.77
N GLY A 587 50.62 33.97 -1.40
CA GLY A 587 51.00 32.55 -1.38
C GLY A 587 51.77 32.10 -0.14
N GLN A 588 52.04 32.98 0.83
CA GLN A 588 52.78 32.66 2.06
C GLN A 588 51.85 32.26 3.22
N ALA A 589 50.54 32.34 3.04
CA ALA A 589 49.55 31.95 4.04
C ALA A 589 48.45 31.06 3.46
N VAL A 590 47.93 30.15 4.29
CA VAL A 590 46.87 29.19 3.95
C VAL A 590 45.72 29.35 4.93
N ASP A 591 44.50 29.24 4.41
CA ASP A 591 43.28 29.12 5.21
C ASP A 591 42.82 27.65 5.13
N PRO A 592 42.65 26.94 6.26
CA PRO A 592 42.34 25.51 6.23
C PRO A 592 41.02 25.17 5.53
N GLU A 593 40.04 26.09 5.52
CA GLU A 593 38.74 25.94 4.85
C GLU A 593 38.73 26.49 3.43
N GLY A 594 39.84 27.12 2.99
CA GLY A 594 39.90 27.84 1.71
C GLY A 594 39.20 29.20 1.74
N GLY A 595 38.96 29.74 2.94
CA GLY A 595 38.38 31.05 3.19
C GLY A 595 39.18 32.22 2.60
N THR A 596 38.53 33.38 2.55
CA THR A 596 39.14 34.61 2.04
C THR A 596 40.20 35.10 3.02
N LYS A 597 41.43 35.30 2.54
CA LYS A 597 42.55 35.82 3.34
C LYS A 597 42.72 37.32 3.12
N THR A 598 42.70 38.09 4.20
CA THR A 598 42.97 39.53 4.19
C THR A 598 44.33 39.81 4.83
N PHE A 599 45.23 40.44 4.09
CA PHE A 599 46.59 40.74 4.54
C PHE A 599 46.72 42.18 5.03
N SER A 600 47.61 42.41 5.99
CA SER A 600 47.96 43.76 6.42
C SER A 600 49.39 43.83 6.95
N LYS A 601 49.94 45.04 6.96
CA LYS A 601 51.20 45.35 7.63
C LYS A 601 50.90 45.76 9.07
N VAL A 602 51.47 45.03 10.02
CA VAL A 602 51.38 45.35 11.45
C VAL A 602 52.49 46.33 11.86
N SER A 603 53.73 46.11 11.40
CA SER A 603 54.86 47.01 11.68
C SER A 603 56.00 46.86 10.65
N GLY A 604 56.95 47.81 10.63
CA GLY A 604 58.16 47.76 9.80
C GLY A 604 58.42 49.06 9.00
N PRO A 605 59.57 49.16 8.30
CA PRO A 605 60.01 50.37 7.59
C PRO A 605 58.96 50.98 6.65
N VAL A 606 58.86 52.31 6.59
CA VAL A 606 57.76 53.01 5.89
C VAL A 606 57.77 52.78 4.38
N TRP A 607 58.94 52.48 3.80
CA TRP A 607 59.11 52.39 2.34
C TRP A 607 58.26 51.30 1.68
N LEU A 608 57.73 50.33 2.42
CA LEU A 608 56.87 49.25 1.91
C LEU A 608 55.45 49.30 2.49
N THR A 609 54.46 49.14 1.62
CA THR A 609 53.04 48.97 1.94
C THR A 609 52.58 47.53 1.66
N VAL A 610 51.53 47.07 2.34
CA VAL A 610 50.89 45.76 2.15
C VAL A 610 49.40 45.99 1.92
N SER A 611 48.86 45.52 0.80
CA SER A 611 47.41 45.57 0.50
C SER A 611 46.66 44.40 1.15
N SER A 612 45.33 44.51 1.19
CA SER A 612 44.42 43.44 1.64
C SER A 612 44.56 42.14 0.84
N SER A 613 44.97 42.21 -0.44
CA SER A 613 45.22 41.05 -1.29
C SER A 613 46.60 40.43 -1.12
N GLY A 614 47.45 41.00 -0.26
CA GLY A 614 48.83 40.55 -0.04
C GLY A 614 49.82 41.10 -1.06
N ALA A 615 49.46 42.09 -1.89
CA ALA A 615 50.42 42.77 -2.74
C ALA A 615 51.31 43.69 -1.89
N ILE A 616 52.62 43.64 -2.10
CA ILE A 616 53.61 44.46 -1.38
C ILE A 616 54.34 45.38 -2.34
N GLN A 617 54.39 46.68 -2.02
CA GLN A 617 54.86 47.71 -2.95
C GLN A 617 55.62 48.82 -2.22
N GLY A 618 56.68 49.35 -2.84
CA GLY A 618 57.52 50.37 -2.20
C GLY A 618 58.71 50.84 -3.01
N THR A 619 59.45 51.82 -2.50
CA THR A 619 60.76 52.25 -3.06
C THR A 619 61.71 52.51 -1.90
N PRO A 620 62.72 51.65 -1.67
CA PRO A 620 63.66 51.84 -0.57
C PRO A 620 64.64 52.98 -0.87
N ALA A 621 65.00 53.75 0.16
CA ALA A 621 66.01 54.80 0.11
C ALA A 621 67.39 54.27 0.52
N ALA A 622 68.42 55.12 0.40
CA ALA A 622 69.78 54.79 0.82
C ALA A 622 69.86 54.31 2.28
N VAL A 623 69.03 54.89 3.16
CA VAL A 623 68.97 54.53 4.59
C VAL A 623 68.41 53.13 4.84
N ASP A 624 67.70 52.57 3.85
CA ASP A 624 67.09 51.25 3.94
C ASP A 624 68.04 50.14 3.49
N ILE A 625 69.27 50.43 3.02
CA ILE A 625 70.23 49.42 2.57
C ILE A 625 70.52 48.41 3.70
N GLY A 626 70.40 47.12 3.38
CA GLY A 626 70.51 46.01 4.33
C GLY A 626 69.18 45.27 4.57
N THR A 627 69.16 44.39 5.58
CA THR A 627 67.97 43.58 5.89
C THR A 627 66.91 44.40 6.60
N ASN A 628 65.74 44.51 5.99
CA ASN A 628 64.55 45.15 6.53
C ASN A 628 63.55 44.08 7.00
N SER A 629 62.96 44.27 8.17
CA SER A 629 61.96 43.35 8.76
C SER A 629 60.59 44.01 8.85
N PHE A 630 59.55 43.29 8.45
CA PHE A 630 58.15 43.71 8.46
C PHE A 630 57.33 42.65 9.18
N MET A 631 56.47 43.06 10.13
CA MET A 631 55.49 42.16 10.71
C MET A 631 54.20 42.28 9.91
N VAL A 632 53.70 41.16 9.39
CA VAL A 632 52.49 41.08 8.57
C VAL A 632 51.46 40.16 9.22
N SER A 633 50.18 40.44 8.99
CA SER A 633 49.04 39.66 9.49
C SER A 633 48.24 39.09 8.33
N VAL A 634 47.65 37.92 8.54
CA VAL A 634 46.60 37.34 7.70
C VAL A 634 45.37 37.08 8.56
N THR A 635 44.19 37.46 8.08
CA THR A 635 42.91 37.33 8.79
C THR A 635 41.87 36.72 7.86
N ASP A 636 41.06 35.79 8.36
CA ASP A 636 39.94 35.21 7.62
C ASP A 636 38.66 36.05 7.73
N ASN A 637 37.57 35.58 7.16
CA ASN A 637 36.26 36.22 7.25
C ASN A 637 35.55 36.03 8.60
N GLY A 638 35.99 35.05 9.41
CA GLY A 638 35.53 34.80 10.78
C GLY A 638 36.23 35.67 11.84
N GLY A 639 37.24 36.45 11.43
CA GLY A 639 38.02 37.34 12.29
C GLY A 639 39.19 36.64 13.01
N LEU A 640 39.47 35.37 12.70
CA LEU A 640 40.64 34.67 13.22
C LEU A 640 41.87 35.06 12.40
N SER A 641 43.04 35.13 13.04
CA SER A 641 44.25 35.68 12.42
C SER A 641 45.54 35.03 12.89
N ASP A 642 46.57 35.13 12.06
CA ASP A 642 47.96 34.80 12.36
C ASP A 642 48.92 35.91 11.90
N THR A 643 50.13 35.96 12.48
CA THR A 643 51.16 36.96 12.16
C THR A 643 52.52 36.32 11.89
N ALA A 644 53.27 36.90 10.94
CA ALA A 644 54.62 36.45 10.63
C ALA A 644 55.59 37.61 10.36
N THR A 645 56.88 37.35 10.54
CA THR A 645 57.95 38.29 10.20
C THR A 645 58.44 38.04 8.76
N MET A 646 58.27 39.03 7.89
CA MET A 646 58.80 39.07 6.53
C MET A 646 60.13 39.86 6.49
N LYS A 647 61.15 39.32 5.81
CA LYS A 647 62.44 40.00 5.60
C LYS A 647 62.67 40.35 4.12
N ILE A 648 63.15 41.56 3.85
CA ILE A 648 63.60 42.01 2.50
C ILE A 648 64.98 42.62 2.62
N ASN A 649 65.94 42.16 1.82
CA ASN A 649 67.28 42.77 1.77
C ASN A 649 67.36 43.83 0.67
N VAL A 650 67.77 45.05 1.01
CA VAL A 650 67.94 46.17 0.08
C VAL A 650 69.42 46.32 -0.31
N ILE A 651 69.71 46.44 -1.61
CA ILE A 651 71.06 46.58 -2.18
C ILE A 651 71.29 47.97 -2.82
N ALA A 652 72.54 48.46 -2.84
CA ALA A 652 72.91 49.77 -3.40
C ALA A 652 72.88 49.81 -4.96
N ALA A 653 72.69 50.99 -5.54
CA ALA A 653 72.72 51.20 -7.00
C ALA A 653 74.16 51.31 -7.59
N PRO A 654 74.43 50.89 -8.86
CA PRO A 654 75.76 51.00 -9.51
C PRO A 654 76.19 52.44 -9.91
N PRO A 655 77.50 52.74 -10.05
CA PRO A 655 78.02 54.05 -10.53
C PRO A 655 77.75 54.34 -12.02
N ALA A 656 77.59 55.61 -12.42
CA ALA A 656 77.30 56.03 -13.81
C ALA A 656 78.55 56.22 -14.72
N ILE A 657 78.42 55.92 -16.03
CA ILE A 657 79.46 56.06 -17.09
C ILE A 657 79.94 57.54 -17.20
N PRO A 658 81.25 57.82 -17.45
CA PRO A 658 81.74 59.20 -17.49
C PRO A 658 81.18 59.98 -18.69
N PRO A 659 80.76 61.25 -18.49
CA PRO A 659 80.11 62.06 -19.52
C PRO A 659 81.09 62.61 -20.58
N VAL A 660 80.59 62.90 -21.77
CA VAL A 660 81.35 63.59 -22.84
C VAL A 660 81.85 64.96 -22.36
N GLY A 661 83.08 65.31 -22.71
CA GLY A 661 83.76 66.54 -22.29
C GLY A 661 84.63 66.37 -21.03
N SER A 662 84.43 65.30 -20.27
CA SER A 662 85.26 64.99 -19.10
C SER A 662 86.69 64.62 -19.48
N ILE A 663 87.63 64.96 -18.60
CA ILE A 663 88.98 64.39 -18.61
C ILE A 663 88.94 63.18 -17.69
N ILE A 664 89.34 62.04 -18.22
CA ILE A 664 89.37 60.79 -17.46
C ILE A 664 90.78 60.25 -17.35
N THR A 665 91.02 59.58 -16.23
CA THR A 665 92.14 58.65 -16.08
C THR A 665 91.63 57.23 -16.15
N LEU A 666 92.40 56.36 -16.79
CA LEU A 666 92.07 54.95 -16.97
C LEU A 666 93.13 54.11 -16.28
N LYS A 667 92.69 53.20 -15.41
CA LYS A 667 93.57 52.31 -14.66
C LYS A 667 93.18 50.87 -14.92
N ALA A 668 94.12 50.12 -15.48
CA ALA A 668 93.91 48.73 -15.89
C ALA A 668 93.94 47.77 -14.68
N CYS A 669 93.71 46.48 -14.94
CA CYS A 669 93.72 45.41 -13.95
C CYS A 669 95.00 45.31 -13.10
N ASN A 670 96.13 45.79 -13.62
CA ASN A 670 97.42 45.79 -12.90
C ASN A 670 97.57 46.96 -11.92
N GLY A 671 96.54 47.80 -11.79
CA GLY A 671 96.57 48.95 -10.90
C GLY A 671 97.50 50.07 -11.38
N LYS A 672 97.82 50.13 -12.68
CA LYS A 672 98.61 51.21 -13.29
C LYS A 672 97.77 51.99 -14.30
N TYR A 673 98.11 53.26 -14.49
CA TYR A 673 97.46 54.16 -15.42
C TYR A 673 97.87 53.87 -16.86
N VAL A 674 96.90 53.90 -17.76
CA VAL A 674 97.14 53.85 -19.21
C VAL A 674 97.83 55.14 -19.64
N SER A 675 98.99 55.02 -20.27
CA SER A 675 99.87 56.11 -20.69
C SER A 675 100.17 56.05 -22.18
N ALA A 676 100.31 57.20 -22.83
CA ALA A 676 100.73 57.32 -24.22
C ALA A 676 102.23 57.69 -24.41
N THR A 677 103.12 57.38 -23.46
CA THR A 677 104.52 57.87 -23.46
C THR A 677 105.62 56.93 -23.97
N TYR A 678 105.41 55.62 -24.08
CA TYR A 678 106.47 54.66 -23.68
C TYR A 678 107.88 54.83 -24.28
N SER A 679 108.07 55.16 -25.56
CA SER A 679 109.35 55.72 -26.05
C SER A 679 109.21 56.14 -27.52
N THR A 680 108.37 57.18 -27.70
CA THR A 680 108.19 58.07 -28.87
C THR A 680 107.54 57.51 -30.15
N ASN A 681 106.60 56.58 -30.02
CA ASN A 681 105.58 56.35 -31.07
C ASN A 681 104.14 56.37 -30.50
N ASN A 682 103.93 57.07 -29.38
CA ASN A 682 102.64 57.31 -28.71
C ASN A 682 101.77 56.06 -28.45
N VAL A 683 102.39 54.92 -28.17
CA VAL A 683 101.71 53.65 -27.89
C VAL A 683 101.05 53.68 -26.50
N LEU A 684 99.82 53.16 -26.40
CA LEU A 684 99.09 53.07 -25.13
C LEU A 684 99.51 51.82 -24.35
N ILE A 685 100.02 52.01 -23.13
CA ILE A 685 100.42 50.94 -22.22
C ILE A 685 100.05 51.30 -20.77
N ALA A 686 99.69 50.32 -19.95
CA ALA A 686 99.34 50.57 -18.55
C ALA A 686 100.56 50.41 -17.63
N ASP A 687 101.54 51.31 -17.75
CA ASP A 687 102.84 51.19 -17.08
C ASP A 687 103.11 52.25 -16.00
N LYS A 688 102.28 53.31 -15.90
CA LYS A 688 102.54 54.43 -14.96
C LYS A 688 101.83 54.28 -13.62
N THR A 689 102.52 54.66 -12.56
CA THR A 689 101.98 54.71 -11.19
C THR A 689 101.60 56.12 -10.76
N THR A 690 102.03 57.13 -11.50
CA THR A 690 101.75 58.56 -11.25
C THR A 690 101.15 59.19 -12.49
N LEU A 691 100.36 60.25 -12.31
CA LEU A 691 99.69 60.96 -13.39
C LEU A 691 100.54 62.12 -13.91
N SER A 692 100.64 62.19 -15.23
CA SER A 692 101.04 63.34 -16.02
C SER A 692 99.99 63.59 -17.11
N ASP A 693 100.23 64.55 -18.00
CA ASP A 693 99.31 64.83 -19.10
C ASP A 693 99.16 63.65 -20.07
N TYR A 694 100.09 62.70 -20.09
CA TYR A 694 100.03 61.55 -20.99
C TYR A 694 99.12 60.40 -20.51
N GLU A 695 98.67 60.43 -19.25
CA GLU A 695 97.71 59.45 -18.67
C GLU A 695 96.28 59.99 -18.64
N ARG A 696 96.09 61.23 -19.10
CA ARG A 696 94.81 61.92 -19.15
C ARG A 696 94.24 61.84 -20.56
N PHE A 697 92.99 61.43 -20.64
CA PHE A 697 92.25 61.33 -21.90
C PHE A 697 90.99 62.16 -21.81
N GLN A 698 90.86 63.15 -22.69
CA GLN A 698 89.59 63.83 -22.86
C GLN A 698 88.63 62.93 -23.61
N VAL A 699 87.42 62.74 -23.07
CA VAL A 699 86.32 62.07 -23.75
C VAL A 699 85.69 63.08 -24.71
N VAL A 700 85.94 62.92 -26.00
CA VAL A 700 85.47 63.82 -27.05
C VAL A 700 84.28 63.20 -27.76
N ASN A 701 83.26 64.01 -28.08
CA ASN A 701 82.14 63.56 -28.88
C ASN A 701 82.60 63.16 -30.28
N ALA A 702 82.22 61.98 -30.75
CA ALA A 702 82.46 61.53 -32.11
C ALA A 702 81.17 60.89 -32.65
N THR A 703 80.30 61.67 -33.30
CA THR A 703 78.98 61.27 -33.86
C THR A 703 78.59 59.79 -33.65
N ASN A 704 77.69 59.55 -32.69
CA ASN A 704 77.21 58.22 -32.23
C ASN A 704 78.23 57.34 -31.51
N SER A 705 79.34 57.91 -31.06
CA SER A 705 80.42 57.27 -30.30
C SER A 705 81.25 58.33 -29.57
N ILE A 706 82.33 57.92 -28.92
CA ILE A 706 83.34 58.83 -28.35
C ILE A 706 84.68 58.67 -29.08
N ALA A 707 85.55 59.65 -28.94
CA ALA A 707 86.98 59.51 -29.20
C ALA A 707 87.76 59.87 -27.92
N LEU A 708 88.91 59.23 -27.71
CA LEU A 708 89.79 59.55 -26.60
C LEU A 708 90.96 60.38 -27.12
N LYS A 709 91.11 61.60 -26.62
CA LYS A 709 92.24 62.48 -26.96
C LYS A 709 93.22 62.51 -25.79
N CYS A 710 94.45 62.06 -26.01
CA CYS A 710 95.48 62.16 -24.98
C CYS A 710 95.88 63.63 -24.79
N ILE A 711 95.89 64.12 -23.55
CA ILE A 711 96.24 65.51 -23.24
C ILE A 711 97.71 65.78 -23.58
N GLY A 712 98.62 64.90 -23.15
CA GLY A 712 100.06 65.08 -23.30
C GLY A 712 100.59 65.00 -24.74
N THR A 713 99.94 64.23 -25.63
CA THR A 713 100.30 64.21 -27.06
C THR A 713 99.48 65.18 -27.91
N GLY A 714 98.30 65.60 -27.42
CA GLY A 714 97.34 66.38 -28.19
C GLY A 714 96.65 65.60 -29.32
N LEU A 715 96.83 64.28 -29.41
CA LEU A 715 96.37 63.43 -30.51
C LEU A 715 95.32 62.40 -30.04
N PHE A 716 94.50 61.94 -30.98
CA PHE A 716 93.47 60.91 -30.76
C PHE A 716 94.05 59.50 -30.74
N VAL A 717 93.51 58.69 -29.83
CA VAL A 717 93.78 57.26 -29.70
C VAL A 717 93.10 56.51 -30.84
N GLY A 718 93.81 55.60 -31.51
CA GLY A 718 93.26 54.73 -32.54
C GLY A 718 93.85 53.31 -32.52
N ILE A 719 93.15 52.35 -33.15
CA ILE A 719 93.49 50.91 -33.11
C ILE A 719 94.50 50.44 -34.18
N ASN A 720 94.92 51.32 -35.10
CA ASN A 720 96.01 51.18 -36.08
C ASN A 720 96.02 49.98 -37.05
N ASN A 721 95.03 49.08 -37.02
CA ASN A 721 94.72 48.15 -38.10
C ASN A 721 93.25 47.69 -38.07
N PRO A 722 92.66 47.23 -39.20
CA PRO A 722 91.24 46.88 -39.28
C PRO A 722 90.81 45.72 -38.36
N SER A 723 91.73 44.90 -37.86
CA SER A 723 91.41 43.81 -36.92
C SER A 723 91.62 44.17 -35.44
N GLY A 724 92.17 45.37 -35.15
CA GLY A 724 92.48 45.81 -33.79
C GLY A 724 93.57 45.02 -33.07
N SER A 725 94.27 44.12 -33.79
CA SER A 725 95.37 43.30 -33.26
C SER A 725 96.71 44.04 -33.18
N LYS A 726 96.82 45.26 -33.71
CA LYS A 726 97.99 46.11 -33.52
C LYS A 726 97.84 46.98 -32.27
N PRO A 727 98.96 47.44 -31.69
CA PRO A 727 98.92 48.36 -30.56
C PRO A 727 98.04 49.59 -30.84
N MET A 728 97.30 50.01 -29.81
CA MET A 728 96.59 51.28 -29.81
C MET A 728 97.57 52.43 -29.60
N LEU A 729 97.45 53.49 -30.39
CA LEU A 729 98.35 54.66 -30.34
C LEU A 729 97.56 55.96 -30.30
N ALA A 730 98.06 56.95 -29.55
CA ALA A 730 97.61 58.33 -29.60
C ALA A 730 98.40 59.11 -30.67
N SER A 731 98.13 58.84 -31.95
CA SER A 731 98.95 59.33 -33.08
C SER A 731 98.18 60.12 -34.13
N ARG A 732 96.87 60.33 -33.95
CA ARG A 732 95.98 60.81 -35.03
C ARG A 732 95.53 62.25 -34.78
N PRO A 733 95.72 63.19 -35.74
CA PRO A 733 95.32 64.59 -35.55
C PRO A 733 93.81 64.82 -35.72
N THR A 734 93.10 63.91 -36.39
CA THR A 734 91.67 63.99 -36.69
C THR A 734 90.97 62.67 -36.37
N ILE A 735 89.68 62.72 -36.04
CA ILE A 735 88.85 61.54 -35.78
C ILE A 735 88.40 60.92 -37.10
N GLY A 736 88.89 59.73 -37.42
CA GLY A 736 88.40 58.86 -38.49
C GLY A 736 87.69 57.62 -37.93
N SER A 737 87.64 56.55 -38.73
CA SER A 737 86.98 55.30 -38.33
C SER A 737 87.76 54.53 -37.25
N TYR A 738 89.07 54.75 -37.10
CA TYR A 738 89.92 53.99 -36.18
C TYR A 738 89.95 54.55 -34.75
N GLU A 739 89.46 55.78 -34.55
CA GLU A 739 89.52 56.53 -33.29
C GLU A 739 88.18 56.58 -32.53
N LYS A 740 87.18 55.84 -33.01
CA LYS A 740 85.83 55.82 -32.44
C LYS A 740 85.64 54.64 -31.49
N PHE A 741 85.13 54.93 -30.29
CA PHE A 741 84.91 53.96 -29.23
C PHE A 741 83.55 54.12 -28.54
N ASN A 742 83.07 53.05 -27.90
CA ASN A 742 81.99 53.07 -26.92
C ASN A 742 82.55 52.78 -25.53
N LEU A 743 82.05 53.47 -24.50
CA LEU A 743 82.30 53.12 -23.10
C LEU A 743 81.12 52.28 -22.60
N ILE A 744 81.39 51.04 -22.18
CA ILE A 744 80.37 50.10 -21.70
C ILE A 744 80.54 49.88 -20.21
N GLN A 745 79.46 50.12 -19.44
CA GLN A 745 79.45 49.86 -17.99
C GLN A 745 79.55 48.35 -17.71
N SER A 746 80.47 47.96 -16.83
CA SER A 746 80.66 46.59 -16.38
C SER A 746 80.91 46.55 -14.85
N GLY A 747 79.82 46.47 -14.09
CA GLY A 747 79.86 46.58 -12.62
C GLY A 747 80.32 47.96 -12.18
N THR A 748 81.42 48.05 -11.43
CA THR A 748 82.09 49.31 -11.06
C THR A 748 83.22 49.70 -12.01
N ASN A 749 83.37 49.01 -13.15
CA ASN A 749 84.41 49.25 -14.19
C ASN A 749 83.76 49.66 -15.52
N ILE A 750 84.56 50.22 -16.43
CA ILE A 750 84.17 50.44 -17.83
C ILE A 750 85.01 49.56 -18.75
N ALA A 751 84.45 49.20 -19.90
CA ALA A 751 85.18 48.61 -21.02
C ALA A 751 85.16 49.59 -22.19
N ILE A 752 86.28 49.65 -22.93
CA ILE A 752 86.43 50.52 -24.10
C ILE A 752 86.30 49.65 -25.34
N GLN A 753 85.21 49.80 -26.10
CA GLN A 753 84.94 49.02 -27.30
C GLN A 753 85.24 49.85 -28.55
N SER A 754 86.04 49.32 -29.46
CA SER A 754 86.22 49.91 -30.78
C SER A 754 84.92 49.84 -31.58
N VAL A 755 84.50 50.96 -32.17
CA VAL A 755 83.31 51.00 -33.03
C VAL A 755 83.58 50.29 -34.37
N LEU A 756 84.82 50.34 -34.86
CA LEU A 756 85.18 49.72 -36.14
C LEU A 756 85.18 48.18 -36.07
N THR A 757 85.71 47.61 -34.99
CA THR A 757 85.89 46.16 -34.86
C THR A 757 84.88 45.51 -33.94
N THR A 758 84.12 46.29 -33.16
CA THR A 758 83.28 45.83 -32.04
C THR A 758 84.04 45.11 -30.92
N ASN A 759 85.37 45.06 -31.02
CA ASN A 759 86.25 44.42 -30.04
C ASN A 759 86.65 45.40 -28.93
N TYR A 760 86.90 44.86 -27.75
CA TYR A 760 87.29 45.58 -26.55
C TYR A 760 88.81 45.77 -26.48
N ALA A 761 89.21 46.96 -26.03
CA ALA A 761 90.58 47.26 -25.64
C ALA A 761 90.97 46.40 -24.43
N SER A 762 92.07 45.69 -24.57
CA SER A 762 92.59 44.76 -23.56
C SER A 762 93.96 45.20 -23.10
N ALA A 763 94.15 45.28 -21.79
CA ALA A 763 95.45 45.41 -21.15
C ALA A 763 96.15 44.03 -21.10
N ILE A 764 96.52 43.53 -22.28
CA ILE A 764 97.13 42.20 -22.45
C ILE A 764 98.42 42.03 -21.61
N SER A 765 98.73 40.78 -21.28
CA SER A 765 99.84 40.43 -20.38
C SER A 765 99.80 41.19 -19.06
N ASN A 766 98.61 41.37 -18.46
CA ASN A 766 98.42 42.14 -17.22
C ASN A 766 98.94 43.59 -17.33
N GLY A 767 98.64 44.25 -18.45
CA GLY A 767 98.94 45.66 -18.71
C GLY A 767 100.42 46.02 -18.93
N VAL A 768 101.33 45.05 -18.98
CA VAL A 768 102.75 45.29 -19.31
C VAL A 768 103.05 45.27 -20.81
N ALA A 769 102.07 44.93 -21.64
CA ALA A 769 102.16 45.03 -23.09
C ALA A 769 101.20 46.12 -23.61
N PRO A 770 101.45 46.68 -24.81
CA PRO A 770 100.57 47.67 -25.40
C PRO A 770 99.11 47.21 -25.50
N LEU A 771 98.19 48.13 -25.26
CA LEU A 771 96.76 47.86 -25.40
C LEU A 771 96.42 47.48 -26.84
N GLN A 772 95.56 46.48 -27.00
CA GLN A 772 95.04 46.03 -28.30
C GLN A 772 93.52 45.91 -28.23
N ALA A 773 92.82 46.29 -29.29
CA ALA A 773 91.37 46.21 -29.37
C ALA A 773 90.91 44.96 -30.15
N ASN A 774 91.26 43.78 -29.63
CA ASN A 774 91.07 42.49 -30.32
C ASN A 774 90.22 41.46 -29.56
N GLN A 775 89.69 41.79 -28.38
CA GLN A 775 88.89 40.87 -27.58
C GLN A 775 87.39 41.02 -27.87
N THR A 776 86.67 39.90 -27.98
CA THR A 776 85.23 39.90 -28.31
C THR A 776 84.32 39.91 -27.07
N TYR A 777 84.89 39.83 -25.86
CA TYR A 777 84.16 39.82 -24.59
C TYR A 777 84.88 40.68 -23.54
N ILE A 778 84.17 41.05 -22.46
CA ILE A 778 84.71 41.81 -21.33
C ILE A 778 85.17 40.83 -20.24
N GLY A 779 86.46 40.51 -20.24
CA GLY A 779 87.13 39.76 -19.18
C GLY A 779 87.77 40.68 -18.13
N SER A 780 88.72 40.15 -17.38
CA SER A 780 89.45 40.92 -16.36
C SER A 780 90.42 41.95 -16.96
N TYR A 781 90.90 41.76 -18.19
CA TYR A 781 91.88 42.63 -18.84
C TYR A 781 91.24 43.78 -19.64
N GLU A 782 89.94 43.71 -19.90
CA GLU A 782 89.16 44.71 -20.64
C GLU A 782 88.43 45.69 -19.72
N LYS A 783 88.56 45.49 -18.39
CA LYS A 783 87.98 46.33 -17.37
C LYS A 783 88.98 47.39 -16.93
N PHE A 784 88.56 48.65 -17.05
CA PHE A 784 89.29 49.80 -16.58
C PHE A 784 88.48 50.46 -15.46
N THR A 785 89.13 50.70 -14.33
CA THR A 785 88.62 51.68 -13.38
C THR A 785 88.87 53.06 -13.98
N TRP A 786 87.90 53.96 -13.80
CA TRP A 786 88.01 55.32 -14.29
C TRP A 786 87.71 56.31 -13.18
N LYS A 787 88.26 57.51 -13.31
CA LYS A 787 87.92 58.66 -12.49
C LYS A 787 87.79 59.87 -13.40
N VAL A 788 86.71 60.63 -13.21
CA VAL A 788 86.57 61.97 -13.79
C VAL A 788 87.42 62.91 -12.95
N GLU A 789 88.33 63.65 -13.60
CA GLU A 789 89.14 64.70 -12.97
C GLU A 789 88.44 66.06 -12.98
#